data_AF-A0A0F9ZAZ8-F1
#
_entry.id   AF-A0A0F9ZAZ8-F1
#
_cell.length_a   1.000
_cell.length_b   1.000
_cell.length_c   1.000
_cell.angle_alpha   90.00
_cell.angle_beta   90.00
_cell.angle_gamma   90.00
#
_symmetry.space_group_name_H-M   'P 1'
#
loop_
_entity.id
_entity.type
_entity.pdbx_description
1 polymer ?
#
loop_
_entity_poly.entity_id
_entity_poly.type
_entity_poly.pdbx_seq_one_letter_code
_entity_poly.pdbx_strand_id
1 'polypeptide(L)'
;MIKKAILVIMFLSFFVPNFVVAQNSNQEGKIYKNISDFSNLIPTVKIVSYDYGYSGGVYPSQFGSGSIISADGFILTNYHVVFDAEDEDKALDAFEICFSFNSGSEPICEYTASLVASYKEKDLALLKLDEADIRGNSFKNVPFYTYQKDKELKVGDTIKIIGYPGTGGDTLTTTQGVISGFSEAEDSQEPLTYIKSDADISEGSSGGTTVDEQGNIIGVPTMVTTGYDTLGYSIDLNSIYGWIEQNIQSPVLVENKNEILKKDKILFNDAKYTNHLDYPYYPAFSLDLNNYWKFVDITNNSVLIVNKNANDKKLSLRIAIKQLPFEDCTVYLQKIMDDLEKEDFGSFSNHKIEKVKFKDNDGYLLTVASSYNKSYVYFVAYGNSIFQLSYAVDLKDFENGEKKIQEILNSFKFIEAPKILPYNDTFIFDEVPFSIQAKGNFKLQKNDEAYQKDLILEFLQSDNPKADFRIYYEQLDEGDQNLTNEELLEEYIELGFYGESFSLINKNPNLVLDGLSGFSLIASYEGPDYQKTRKQAEIYLRNGDHMFSIVYDDFEDNYNQNLEDFRSILESFKFSGEHENAGVYDIGELDYTFKDIVNHRFISAISDLKDKNIIEGNDDKIFRPENPINRAEALKIILRSALYSKEAEKDKMGDLEGYKGLKFHKLDFKDTRKNTWYTLYTRYARDKKIIQGYKDGMFKPDAQVSLAEALIMLFKAHEIKIWQSLDEEIKVEWYKPYMDKAFALEILPGDMYDPNRLLTRAELAYIVDVLLKDKESAGFWY
;
A
#
# COMPACT_ATOMS: atom_id res chain seq x y z
N MET A 1 -16.55 -7.86 -9.45
CA MET A 1 -17.58 -6.81 -9.21
C MET A 1 -17.24 -5.92 -8.02
N ILE A 2 -16.80 -6.47 -6.87
CA ILE A 2 -16.35 -5.68 -5.70
C ILE A 2 -14.94 -5.07 -5.90
N LYS A 3 -14.07 -5.69 -6.73
CA LYS A 3 -12.67 -5.26 -6.95
C LYS A 3 -12.50 -3.96 -7.78
N LYS A 4 -13.22 -3.82 -8.91
CA LYS A 4 -13.23 -2.59 -9.75
C LYS A 4 -13.79 -1.34 -9.08
N ALA A 5 -14.59 -1.51 -8.02
CA ALA A 5 -15.07 -0.39 -7.22
C ALA A 5 -13.95 0.20 -6.34
N ILE A 6 -12.92 -0.58 -5.98
CA ILE A 6 -11.87 -0.19 -5.03
C ILE A 6 -10.91 0.82 -5.64
N LEU A 7 -10.55 0.75 -6.93
CA LEU A 7 -9.66 1.74 -7.55
C LEU A 7 -10.33 3.12 -7.70
N VAL A 8 -11.62 3.12 -8.02
CA VAL A 8 -12.45 4.32 -8.11
C VAL A 8 -12.80 4.83 -6.71
N ILE A 9 -13.00 3.94 -5.74
CA ILE A 9 -13.11 4.29 -4.32
C ILE A 9 -11.77 4.79 -3.81
N MET A 10 -10.60 4.34 -4.27
CA MET A 10 -9.27 4.86 -3.91
C MET A 10 -9.02 6.24 -4.51
N PHE A 11 -9.26 6.41 -5.82
CA PHE A 11 -9.18 7.70 -6.51
C PHE A 11 -10.21 8.70 -6.00
N LEU A 12 -11.41 8.24 -5.62
CA LEU A 12 -12.42 9.04 -4.93
C LEU A 12 -12.15 9.13 -3.42
N SER A 13 -11.42 8.23 -2.75
CA SER A 13 -11.18 8.26 -1.28
C SER A 13 -9.99 9.12 -0.91
N PHE A 14 -9.06 9.37 -1.84
CA PHE A 14 -8.23 10.59 -1.80
C PHE A 14 -9.10 11.84 -1.57
N PHE A 15 -10.38 11.78 -1.95
CA PHE A 15 -11.26 12.93 -2.05
C PHE A 15 -12.69 12.75 -1.49
N VAL A 16 -13.00 11.66 -0.78
CA VAL A 16 -14.27 11.44 -0.08
C VAL A 16 -13.95 10.63 1.19
N PRO A 17 -14.05 11.21 2.41
CA PRO A 17 -13.90 10.43 3.63
C PRO A 17 -15.18 9.63 3.87
N ASN A 18 -15.07 8.55 4.63
CA ASN A 18 -16.20 7.94 5.31
C ASN A 18 -17.03 9.03 6.02
N PHE A 19 -18.36 8.93 5.92
CA PHE A 19 -19.28 9.83 6.61
C PHE A 19 -19.09 9.67 8.14
N VAL A 20 -18.18 10.45 8.74
CA VAL A 20 -18.30 10.76 10.16
C VAL A 20 -19.50 11.69 10.27
N VAL A 21 -20.55 11.19 10.92
CA VAL A 21 -21.72 12.00 11.23
C VAL A 21 -21.26 13.12 12.16
N ALA A 22 -20.99 14.29 11.59
CA ALA A 22 -20.83 15.51 12.38
C ALA A 22 -22.10 15.70 13.20
N GLN A 23 -21.99 15.56 14.52
CA GLN A 23 -23.10 15.82 15.42
C GLN A 23 -23.45 17.32 15.39
N ASN A 24 -24.73 17.60 15.61
CA ASN A 24 -25.33 18.91 15.47
C ASN A 24 -24.77 19.91 16.51
N SER A 25 -23.87 20.80 16.11
CA SER A 25 -23.66 22.07 16.82
C SER A 25 -24.64 23.12 16.28
N ASN A 26 -25.78 23.26 16.97
CA ASN A 26 -26.60 24.46 16.88
C ASN A 26 -26.14 25.37 18.03
N GLN A 27 -25.45 26.48 17.75
CA GLN A 27 -25.66 27.79 18.40
C GLN A 27 -24.88 28.90 17.66
N GLU A 28 -25.56 30.03 17.44
CA GLU A 28 -25.02 31.27 16.93
C GLU A 28 -24.25 32.02 18.03
N GLY A 29 -23.15 32.67 17.63
CA GLY A 29 -22.59 33.82 18.34
C GLY A 29 -21.89 33.55 19.68
N LYS A 30 -20.65 33.05 19.64
CA LYS A 30 -19.69 33.32 20.70
C LYS A 30 -18.47 34.02 20.10
N ILE A 31 -18.34 35.29 20.45
CA ILE A 31 -17.18 36.15 20.22
C ILE A 31 -15.96 35.48 20.88
N TYR A 32 -14.81 35.53 20.19
CA TYR A 32 -13.49 35.24 20.74
C TYR A 32 -13.40 35.74 22.19
N LYS A 33 -13.39 34.82 23.15
CA LYS A 33 -12.98 35.17 24.50
C LYS A 33 -11.50 34.91 24.56
N ASN A 34 -10.71 35.98 24.68
CA ASN A 34 -9.36 35.85 25.21
C ASN A 34 -9.52 35.36 26.66
N ILE A 35 -9.48 34.04 26.87
CA ILE A 35 -9.64 33.46 28.19
C ILE A 35 -8.27 33.37 28.83
N SER A 36 -7.84 34.50 29.38
CA SER A 36 -6.77 34.55 30.38
C SER A 36 -7.30 34.28 31.80
N ASP A 37 -8.61 34.08 31.96
CA ASP A 37 -9.27 33.86 33.24
C ASP A 37 -9.78 32.43 33.37
N PHE A 38 -9.01 31.61 34.09
CA PHE A 38 -9.37 30.22 34.37
C PHE A 38 -10.21 30.03 35.64
N SER A 39 -10.74 31.08 36.27
CA SER A 39 -11.36 30.97 37.61
C SER A 39 -12.50 29.93 37.70
N ASN A 40 -13.17 29.64 36.57
CA ASN A 40 -14.28 28.68 36.48
C ASN A 40 -13.95 27.46 35.61
N LEU A 41 -12.67 27.24 35.29
CA LEU A 41 -12.25 26.07 34.53
C LEU A 41 -12.54 24.81 35.34
N ILE A 42 -13.19 23.83 34.72
CA ILE A 42 -13.29 22.48 35.27
C ILE A 42 -12.01 21.75 34.84
N PRO A 43 -11.18 21.21 35.78
CA PRO A 43 -9.88 20.64 35.45
C PRO A 43 -9.93 19.28 34.69
N THR A 44 -11.06 18.94 34.08
CA THR A 44 -11.21 17.81 33.16
C THR A 44 -11.28 18.34 31.72
N VAL A 45 -10.38 17.87 30.88
CA VAL A 45 -10.19 18.35 29.50
C VAL A 45 -10.63 17.30 28.49
N LYS A 46 -11.08 17.74 27.31
CA LYS A 46 -11.21 16.85 26.15
C LYS A 46 -9.86 16.83 25.45
N ILE A 47 -9.41 15.65 25.08
CA ILE A 47 -8.19 15.46 24.29
C ILE A 47 -8.63 14.94 22.94
N VAL A 48 -8.23 15.62 21.88
CA VAL A 48 -8.33 15.09 20.52
C VAL A 48 -6.90 14.90 20.03
N SER A 49 -6.57 13.66 19.71
CA SER A 49 -5.23 13.27 19.29
C SER A 49 -5.22 13.12 17.78
N TYR A 50 -4.19 13.69 17.18
CA TYR A 50 -4.05 13.82 15.75
C TYR A 50 -2.86 13.02 15.28
N ASP A 51 -3.06 12.29 14.20
CA ASP A 51 -1.97 11.72 13.43
C ASP A 51 -1.47 12.79 12.45
N TYR A 52 -0.16 12.86 12.26
CA TYR A 52 0.39 13.69 11.21
C TYR A 52 0.25 12.90 9.93
N GLY A 53 -0.76 13.30 9.16
CA GLY A 53 -0.89 12.77 7.84
C GLY A 53 0.30 13.25 7.03
N TYR A 54 0.99 12.28 6.46
CA TYR A 54 1.60 12.38 5.17
C TYR A 54 0.63 13.19 4.29
N SER A 55 0.80 14.49 4.15
CA SER A 55 0.17 15.48 3.24
C SER A 55 0.48 16.89 3.78
N GLY A 56 1.23 16.94 4.88
CA GLY A 56 1.65 18.15 5.55
C GLY A 56 0.66 18.62 6.62
N GLY A 57 -0.46 17.92 6.79
CA GLY A 57 -1.56 18.27 7.68
C GLY A 57 -1.74 17.26 8.80
N VAL A 58 -2.44 17.67 9.86
CA VAL A 58 -2.81 16.79 10.97
C VAL A 58 -4.28 16.38 10.85
N TYR A 59 -4.59 15.12 11.14
CA TYR A 59 -5.97 14.61 11.05
C TYR A 59 -6.38 13.99 12.39
N PRO A 60 -7.63 14.21 12.84
CA PRO A 60 -8.09 13.64 14.09
C PRO A 60 -8.13 12.12 13.97
N SER A 61 -7.36 11.42 14.81
CA SER A 61 -7.32 9.96 14.85
C SER A 61 -8.30 9.43 15.90
N GLN A 62 -8.18 9.92 17.13
CA GLN A 62 -9.02 9.49 18.25
C GLN A 62 -9.24 10.63 19.26
N PHE A 63 -10.13 10.40 20.21
CA PHE A 63 -10.41 11.36 21.27
C PHE A 63 -10.63 10.66 22.61
N GLY A 64 -10.38 11.40 23.69
CA GLY A 64 -10.59 10.97 25.05
C GLY A 64 -10.72 12.15 26.00
N SER A 65 -10.52 11.87 27.28
CA SER A 65 -10.54 12.85 28.35
C SER A 65 -9.17 12.92 29.04
N GLY A 66 -8.95 13.97 29.83
CA GLY A 66 -7.74 14.17 30.61
C GLY A 66 -8.02 14.89 31.92
N SER A 67 -7.19 14.66 32.93
CA SER A 67 -7.25 15.34 34.23
C SER A 67 -6.04 16.26 34.42
N ILE A 68 -6.25 17.56 34.63
CA ILE A 68 -5.16 18.49 35.00
C ILE A 68 -4.77 18.21 36.46
N ILE A 69 -3.51 17.83 36.69
CA ILE A 69 -2.99 17.40 38.00
C ILE A 69 -1.96 18.35 38.61
N SER A 70 -1.59 19.43 37.92
CA SER A 70 -0.70 20.46 38.47
C SER A 70 -1.02 21.86 37.95
N ALA A 71 -0.60 22.88 38.71
CA ALA A 71 -0.71 24.30 38.32
C ALA A 71 0.07 24.64 37.05
N ASP A 72 1.12 23.86 36.76
CA ASP A 72 1.92 23.99 35.56
C ASP A 72 1.25 23.36 34.33
N GLY A 73 0.11 22.66 34.48
CA GLY A 73 -0.63 22.09 33.35
C GLY A 73 -0.17 20.71 32.92
N PHE A 74 0.28 19.87 33.87
CA PHE A 74 0.39 18.44 33.61
C PHE A 74 -0.99 17.80 33.55
N ILE A 75 -1.24 16.99 32.52
CA ILE A 75 -2.51 16.34 32.23
C ILE A 75 -2.29 14.83 32.25
N LEU A 76 -3.01 14.13 33.11
CA LEU A 76 -3.03 12.67 33.17
C LEU A 76 -4.14 12.14 32.26
N THR A 77 -3.83 11.14 31.43
CA THR A 77 -4.78 10.49 30.52
C THR A 77 -4.38 9.02 30.31
N ASN A 78 -5.10 8.30 29.45
CA ASN A 78 -4.76 6.92 29.10
C ASN A 78 -3.75 6.83 27.96
N TYR A 79 -3.04 5.70 27.89
CA TYR A 79 -2.07 5.42 26.83
C TYR A 79 -2.75 5.37 25.46
N HIS A 80 -3.85 4.61 25.36
CA HIS A 80 -4.62 4.47 24.13
C HIS A 80 -5.34 5.76 23.70
N VAL A 81 -5.24 6.86 24.45
CA VAL A 81 -5.73 8.18 23.99
C VAL A 81 -4.65 8.88 23.17
N VAL A 82 -3.38 8.54 23.36
CA VAL A 82 -2.22 9.26 22.78
C VAL A 82 -1.30 8.41 21.90
N PHE A 83 -1.54 7.11 21.79
CA PHE A 83 -0.87 6.18 20.88
C PHE A 83 -1.82 5.65 19.81
N ASP A 84 -1.29 5.36 18.62
CA ASP A 84 -2.04 4.85 17.47
C ASP A 84 -2.66 3.48 17.80
N ALA A 85 -3.92 3.28 17.39
CA ALA A 85 -4.65 2.04 17.64
C ALA A 85 -4.25 0.89 16.70
N GLU A 86 -3.69 1.21 15.53
CA GLU A 86 -3.16 0.24 14.56
C GLU A 86 -1.68 -0.06 14.80
N ASP A 87 -0.95 0.90 15.39
CA ASP A 87 0.47 0.80 15.75
C ASP A 87 0.67 1.23 17.20
N GLU A 88 0.48 0.29 18.12
CA GLU A 88 0.40 0.56 19.56
C GLU A 88 1.69 1.14 20.16
N ASP A 89 2.82 1.12 19.44
CA ASP A 89 4.10 1.67 19.90
C ASP A 89 4.39 3.07 19.32
N LYS A 90 3.56 3.54 18.37
CA LYS A 90 3.64 4.88 17.79
C LYS A 90 2.80 5.89 18.59
N ALA A 91 3.46 6.91 19.15
CA ALA A 91 2.77 8.07 19.71
C ALA A 91 2.14 8.92 18.60
N LEU A 92 0.93 9.45 18.85
CA LEU A 92 0.27 10.37 17.94
C LEU A 92 0.99 11.72 17.90
N ASP A 93 0.91 12.37 16.75
CA ASP A 93 1.78 13.51 16.42
C ASP A 93 1.35 14.84 17.01
N ALA A 94 0.07 15.07 17.32
CA ALA A 94 -0.37 16.33 17.93
C ALA A 94 -1.58 16.14 18.85
N PHE A 95 -1.67 16.98 19.88
CA PHE A 95 -2.71 16.86 20.90
C PHE A 95 -3.45 18.19 21.08
N GLU A 96 -4.71 18.25 20.64
CA GLU A 96 -5.63 19.35 20.91
C GLU A 96 -6.26 19.17 22.29
N ILE A 97 -6.22 20.23 23.09
CA ILE A 97 -6.79 20.27 24.43
C ILE A 97 -7.96 21.24 24.43
N CYS A 98 -9.13 20.75 24.86
CA CYS A 98 -10.33 21.57 24.99
C CYS A 98 -10.75 21.78 26.44
N PHE A 99 -11.02 23.03 26.78
CA PHE A 99 -11.38 23.47 28.13
C PHE A 99 -12.87 23.74 28.31
N SER A 100 -13.43 23.25 29.42
CA SER A 100 -14.82 23.52 29.81
C SER A 100 -14.89 24.47 31.01
N PHE A 101 -15.68 25.54 30.86
CA PHE A 101 -15.96 26.51 31.93
C PHE A 101 -17.34 26.31 32.57
N ASN A 102 -18.15 25.44 31.97
CA ASN A 102 -19.43 24.95 32.50
C ASN A 102 -19.79 23.66 31.77
N SER A 103 -20.55 22.77 32.42
CA SER A 103 -20.92 21.46 31.86
C SER A 103 -21.93 21.53 30.71
N GLY A 104 -22.66 22.64 30.55
CA GLY A 104 -23.72 22.77 29.54
C GLY A 104 -23.28 23.40 28.21
N SER A 105 -21.99 23.73 28.06
CA SER A 105 -21.45 24.37 26.85
C SER A 105 -20.43 23.46 26.18
N GLU A 106 -20.31 23.59 24.85
CA GLU A 106 -19.17 23.03 24.13
C GLU A 106 -17.85 23.56 24.70
N PRO A 107 -16.81 22.70 24.79
CA PRO A 107 -15.51 23.08 25.27
C PRO A 107 -14.80 23.98 24.25
N ILE A 108 -13.83 24.75 24.73
CA ILE A 108 -13.02 25.66 23.93
C ILE A 108 -11.72 24.95 23.59
N CYS A 109 -11.62 24.49 22.33
CA CYS A 109 -10.48 23.76 21.78
C CYS A 109 -9.47 24.72 21.15
N GLU A 110 -8.75 25.45 21.99
CA GLU A 110 -7.74 26.44 21.56
C GLU A 110 -6.37 26.21 22.22
N TYR A 111 -6.14 25.03 22.78
CA TYR A 111 -4.92 24.71 23.50
C TYR A 111 -4.31 23.43 22.93
N THR A 112 -3.00 23.26 23.13
CA THR A 112 -2.26 22.07 22.70
C THR A 112 -1.38 21.56 23.83
N ALA A 113 -1.01 20.29 23.79
CA ALA A 113 -0.13 19.67 24.78
C ALA A 113 0.91 18.76 24.13
N SER A 114 1.91 18.38 24.91
CA SER A 114 3.05 17.57 24.50
C SER A 114 3.23 16.34 25.36
N LEU A 115 3.57 15.20 24.77
CA LEU A 115 3.75 13.94 25.49
C LEU A 115 5.05 13.97 26.32
N VAL A 116 4.95 13.70 27.62
CA VAL A 116 6.07 13.73 28.58
C VAL A 116 6.43 12.34 29.08
N ALA A 117 5.45 11.47 29.27
CA ALA A 117 5.67 10.09 29.67
C ALA A 117 4.50 9.22 29.25
N SER A 118 4.78 7.93 29.03
CA SER A 118 3.77 6.91 28.77
C SER A 118 4.11 5.63 29.53
N TYR A 119 3.09 4.81 29.77
CA TYR A 119 3.23 3.49 30.37
C TYR A 119 2.18 2.56 29.74
N LYS A 120 2.58 1.84 28.69
CA LYS A 120 1.73 0.98 27.86
C LYS A 120 0.98 -0.06 28.70
N GLU A 121 1.71 -0.78 29.55
CA GLU A 121 1.18 -1.89 30.36
C GLU A 121 0.16 -1.44 31.40
N LYS A 122 0.20 -0.16 31.82
CA LYS A 122 -0.75 0.42 32.77
C LYS A 122 -1.81 1.30 32.11
N ASP A 123 -1.81 1.39 30.78
CA ASP A 123 -2.67 2.28 30.01
C ASP A 123 -2.63 3.74 30.50
N LEU A 124 -1.44 4.30 30.72
CA LEU A 124 -1.25 5.68 31.19
C LEU A 124 -0.40 6.52 30.25
N ALA A 125 -0.72 7.81 30.21
CA ALA A 125 0.11 8.83 29.62
C ALA A 125 0.04 10.14 30.40
N LEU A 126 1.14 10.88 30.36
CA LEU A 126 1.31 12.19 30.96
C LEU A 126 1.61 13.20 29.84
N LEU A 127 0.68 14.13 29.65
CA LEU A 127 0.85 15.26 28.74
C LEU A 127 1.22 16.52 29.52
N LYS A 128 1.86 17.47 28.84
CA LYS A 128 2.18 18.79 29.33
C LYS A 128 1.57 19.83 28.40
N LEU A 129 0.68 20.65 28.96
CA LEU A 129 0.06 21.76 28.25
C LEU A 129 1.13 22.75 27.77
N ASP A 130 1.01 23.22 26.51
CA ASP A 130 1.87 24.26 25.95
C ASP A 130 1.68 25.59 26.70
N GLU A 131 2.70 26.45 26.75
CA GLU A 131 2.65 27.69 27.55
C GLU A 131 1.73 28.80 26.98
N ALA A 132 1.22 28.61 25.77
CA ALA A 132 0.34 29.54 25.07
C ALA A 132 -0.76 28.82 24.29
N ASP A 133 -1.88 29.51 24.08
CA ASP A 133 -2.96 29.01 23.23
C ASP A 133 -2.54 28.97 21.75
N ILE A 134 -3.41 28.47 20.87
CA ILE A 134 -3.11 28.38 19.43
C ILE A 134 -2.80 29.73 18.78
N ARG A 135 -3.15 30.86 19.40
CA ARG A 135 -2.90 32.23 18.92
C ARG A 135 -1.68 32.87 19.57
N GLY A 136 -0.95 32.15 20.42
CA GLY A 136 0.24 32.63 21.10
C GLY A 136 -0.04 33.48 22.34
N ASN A 137 -1.27 33.49 22.88
CA ASN A 137 -1.54 34.15 24.16
C ASN A 137 -1.03 33.26 25.30
N SER A 138 0.00 33.73 26.02
CA SER A 138 0.57 33.00 27.15
C SER A 138 -0.37 32.95 28.35
N PHE A 139 -0.31 31.85 29.10
CA PHE A 139 -1.09 31.69 30.33
C PHE A 139 -0.31 30.89 31.39
N LYS A 140 -0.71 31.00 32.66
CA LYS A 140 -0.05 30.34 33.81
C LYS A 140 -1.07 29.99 34.89
N ASN A 141 -0.69 29.08 35.79
CA ASN A 141 -1.47 28.67 36.97
C ASN A 141 -2.86 28.16 36.59
N VAL A 142 -2.93 27.10 35.81
CA VAL A 142 -4.21 26.46 35.46
C VAL A 142 -4.80 25.75 36.69
N PRO A 143 -6.12 25.81 36.92
CA PRO A 143 -6.79 24.98 37.93
C PRO A 143 -6.52 23.50 37.69
N PHE A 144 -6.35 22.76 38.79
CA PHE A 144 -5.97 21.35 38.77
C PHE A 144 -6.65 20.59 39.91
N TYR A 145 -6.78 19.28 39.77
CA TYR A 145 -7.29 18.42 40.83
C TYR A 145 -6.25 18.20 41.93
N THR A 146 -6.70 18.24 43.18
CA THR A 146 -5.90 17.84 44.33
C THR A 146 -6.01 16.35 44.55
N TYR A 147 -4.88 15.71 44.84
CA TYR A 147 -4.82 14.30 45.23
C TYR A 147 -4.54 14.17 46.73
N GLN A 148 -5.18 13.19 47.37
CA GLN A 148 -4.93 12.84 48.77
C GLN A 148 -4.14 11.54 48.83
N LYS A 149 -2.83 11.66 49.05
CA LYS A 149 -1.93 10.51 49.16
C LYS A 149 -2.34 9.56 50.27
N ASP A 150 -2.33 8.26 49.95
CA ASP A 150 -2.67 7.16 50.86
C ASP A 150 -4.10 7.20 51.40
N LYS A 151 -5.02 7.86 50.66
CA LYS A 151 -6.45 7.85 51.01
C LYS A 151 -7.00 6.42 50.87
N GLU A 152 -7.49 5.88 51.99
CA GLU A 152 -8.18 4.60 52.02
C GLU A 152 -9.56 4.73 51.35
N LEU A 153 -9.74 4.07 50.20
CA LEU A 153 -11.02 3.98 49.49
C LEU A 153 -11.78 2.71 49.93
N LYS A 154 -13.09 2.80 50.09
CA LYS A 154 -13.94 1.69 50.57
C LYS A 154 -15.09 1.40 49.63
N VAL A 155 -15.48 0.14 49.57
CA VAL A 155 -16.72 -0.27 48.88
C VAL A 155 -17.90 0.46 49.51
N GLY A 156 -18.72 1.09 48.68
CA GLY A 156 -19.83 1.95 49.09
C GLY A 156 -19.50 3.44 49.13
N ASP A 157 -18.25 3.86 48.99
CA ASP A 157 -17.90 5.28 48.86
C ASP A 157 -18.50 5.85 47.57
N THR A 158 -19.17 7.01 47.65
CA THR A 158 -19.70 7.71 46.48
C THR A 158 -18.55 8.31 45.67
N ILE A 159 -18.60 8.12 44.36
CA ILE A 159 -17.64 8.69 43.42
C ILE A 159 -18.37 9.38 42.28
N LYS A 160 -17.69 10.31 41.61
CA LYS A 160 -18.13 10.91 40.35
C LYS A 160 -17.09 10.69 39.28
N ILE A 161 -17.55 10.37 38.08
CA ILE A 161 -16.71 10.29 36.88
C ILE A 161 -17.06 11.47 35.99
N ILE A 162 -16.04 12.21 35.58
CA ILE A 162 -16.15 13.43 34.80
C ILE A 162 -15.34 13.24 33.52
N GLY A 163 -15.95 13.49 32.35
CA GLY A 163 -15.30 13.25 31.05
C GLY A 163 -16.16 13.66 29.86
N TYR A 164 -15.72 13.29 28.66
CA TYR A 164 -16.35 13.62 27.37
C TYR A 164 -16.78 12.34 26.63
N PRO A 165 -17.81 11.62 27.14
CA PRO A 165 -18.31 10.44 26.47
C PRO A 165 -18.93 10.77 25.11
N GLY A 166 -18.68 9.95 24.09
CA GLY A 166 -19.29 10.14 22.76
C GLY A 166 -20.83 10.12 22.77
N THR A 167 -21.43 9.46 23.77
CA THR A 167 -22.90 9.45 24.02
C THR A 167 -23.44 10.76 24.59
N GLY A 168 -22.60 11.56 25.24
CA GLY A 168 -22.91 12.88 25.81
C GLY A 168 -22.77 14.03 24.81
N GLY A 169 -22.43 13.72 23.56
CA GLY A 169 -22.08 14.73 22.55
C GLY A 169 -20.75 15.41 22.85
N ASP A 170 -20.64 16.70 22.55
CA ASP A 170 -19.41 17.47 22.76
C ASP A 170 -19.28 18.09 24.16
N THR A 171 -20.29 17.97 25.02
CA THR A 171 -20.31 18.62 26.33
C THR A 171 -19.75 17.74 27.45
N LEU A 172 -19.13 18.38 28.43
CA LEU A 172 -18.62 17.69 29.63
C LEU A 172 -19.78 16.99 30.37
N THR A 173 -19.63 15.69 30.59
CA THR A 173 -20.62 14.86 31.27
C THR A 173 -20.10 14.44 32.65
N THR A 174 -21.01 14.32 33.62
CA THR A 174 -20.70 13.80 34.95
C THR A 174 -21.66 12.68 35.29
N THR A 175 -21.11 11.51 35.61
CA THR A 175 -21.86 10.34 36.10
C THR A 175 -21.50 10.11 37.56
N GLN A 176 -22.43 9.59 38.35
CA GLN A 176 -22.24 9.33 39.77
C GLN A 176 -22.56 7.87 40.05
N GLY A 177 -21.73 7.24 40.87
CA GLY A 177 -21.93 5.88 41.35
C GLY A 177 -21.24 5.67 42.69
N VAL A 178 -21.09 4.41 43.08
CA VAL A 178 -20.37 3.97 44.26
C VAL A 178 -19.26 3.00 43.90
N ILE A 179 -18.23 2.94 44.73
CA ILE A 179 -17.20 1.90 44.61
C ILE A 179 -17.87 0.54 44.88
N SER A 180 -17.89 -0.30 43.86
CA SER A 180 -18.44 -1.66 43.87
C SER A 180 -17.41 -2.71 44.26
N GLY A 181 -16.12 -2.39 44.18
CA GLY A 181 -15.03 -3.28 44.56
C GLY A 181 -13.68 -2.83 44.03
N PHE A 182 -12.67 -3.66 44.25
CA PHE A 182 -11.33 -3.47 43.71
C PHE A 182 -10.89 -4.73 42.96
N SER A 183 -9.97 -4.59 42.02
CA SER A 183 -9.27 -5.69 41.36
C SER A 183 -7.83 -5.28 41.08
N GLU A 184 -6.89 -6.22 41.20
CA GLU A 184 -5.49 -6.01 40.86
C GLU A 184 -5.24 -6.56 39.46
N ALA A 185 -4.43 -5.88 38.65
CA ALA A 185 -3.89 -6.46 37.44
C ALA A 185 -2.84 -7.51 37.85
N GLU A 186 -3.02 -8.75 37.44
CA GLU A 186 -1.97 -9.76 37.57
C GLU A 186 -0.88 -9.45 36.53
N ASP A 187 0.39 -9.51 36.96
CA ASP A 187 1.61 -9.46 36.13
C ASP A 187 2.33 -8.10 35.94
N SER A 188 2.81 -7.47 37.04
CA SER A 188 3.90 -6.47 36.96
C SER A 188 4.70 -6.37 38.27
N GLN A 189 5.91 -5.80 38.22
CA GLN A 189 6.75 -5.56 39.41
C GLN A 189 6.13 -4.55 40.40
N GLU A 190 5.16 -3.75 39.95
CA GLU A 190 4.36 -2.84 40.78
C GLU A 190 2.85 -3.05 40.52
N PRO A 191 2.10 -3.66 41.45
CA PRO A 191 0.70 -4.01 41.22
C PRO A 191 -0.15 -2.78 40.88
N LEU A 192 -0.91 -2.89 39.78
CA LEU A 192 -1.88 -1.90 39.36
C LEU A 192 -3.25 -2.23 39.97
N THR A 193 -3.87 -1.26 40.64
CA THR A 193 -5.19 -1.43 41.26
C THR A 193 -6.26 -0.72 40.44
N TYR A 194 -7.35 -1.43 40.17
CA TYR A 194 -8.57 -0.87 39.57
C TYR A 194 -9.66 -0.69 40.62
N ILE A 195 -10.26 0.50 40.62
CA ILE A 195 -11.50 0.84 41.30
C ILE A 195 -12.66 0.40 40.40
N LYS A 196 -13.47 -0.55 40.86
CA LYS A 196 -14.72 -0.95 40.20
C LYS A 196 -15.85 -0.08 40.73
N SER A 197 -16.70 0.40 39.84
CA SER A 197 -17.88 1.19 40.21
C SER A 197 -19.08 0.88 39.34
N ASP A 198 -20.26 1.23 39.83
CA ASP A 198 -21.50 1.22 39.06
C ASP A 198 -21.79 2.58 38.39
N ALA A 199 -20.82 3.50 38.40
CA ALA A 199 -20.88 4.74 37.65
C ALA A 199 -20.76 4.45 36.15
N ASP A 200 -21.61 5.09 35.35
CA ASP A 200 -21.57 4.92 33.90
C ASP A 200 -20.26 5.47 33.32
N ILE A 201 -19.56 4.61 32.56
CA ILE A 201 -18.39 4.94 31.74
C ILE A 201 -18.72 4.53 30.30
N SER A 202 -18.32 5.34 29.33
CA SER A 202 -18.42 4.99 27.92
C SER A 202 -17.20 5.53 27.16
N GLU A 203 -17.07 5.12 25.89
CA GLU A 203 -16.05 5.64 24.97
C GLU A 203 -16.00 7.17 25.00
N GLY A 204 -14.78 7.72 25.11
CA GLY A 204 -14.52 9.16 25.28
C GLY A 204 -14.35 9.60 26.75
N SER A 205 -14.88 8.85 27.73
CA SER A 205 -14.61 9.11 29.16
C SER A 205 -13.24 8.62 29.62
N SER A 206 -12.60 7.73 28.86
CA SER A 206 -11.25 7.22 29.10
C SER A 206 -10.25 8.37 29.25
N GLY A 207 -9.40 8.30 30.27
CA GLY A 207 -8.43 9.32 30.64
C GLY A 207 -9.02 10.47 31.46
N GLY A 208 -10.34 10.48 31.69
CA GLY A 208 -11.05 11.51 32.44
C GLY A 208 -10.74 11.50 33.94
N THR A 209 -11.67 11.99 34.74
CA THR A 209 -11.43 12.18 36.18
C THR A 209 -12.42 11.40 37.01
N THR A 210 -11.92 10.52 37.88
CA THR A 210 -12.70 9.94 38.97
C THR A 210 -12.39 10.71 40.26
N VAL A 211 -13.42 11.30 40.87
CA VAL A 211 -13.30 12.10 42.10
C VAL A 211 -14.15 11.56 43.24
N ASP A 212 -13.69 11.80 44.47
CA ASP A 212 -14.47 11.58 45.69
C ASP A 212 -15.54 12.68 45.91
N GLU A 213 -16.34 12.55 46.97
CA GLU A 213 -17.34 13.56 47.34
C GLU A 213 -16.76 14.95 47.67
N GLN A 214 -15.47 15.03 48.02
CA GLN A 214 -14.76 16.27 48.30
C GLN A 214 -14.14 16.90 47.03
N GLY A 215 -14.24 16.22 45.88
CA GLY A 215 -13.67 16.65 44.61
C GLY A 215 -12.17 16.37 44.47
N ASN A 216 -11.56 15.57 45.34
CA ASN A 216 -10.18 15.12 45.12
C ASN A 216 -10.16 14.02 44.07
N ILE A 217 -9.17 14.03 43.19
CA ILE A 217 -8.96 12.96 42.23
C ILE A 217 -8.51 11.70 42.96
N ILE A 218 -9.15 10.58 42.63
CA ILE A 218 -8.87 9.25 43.19
C ILE A 218 -8.56 8.22 42.10
N GLY A 219 -8.85 8.51 40.83
CA GLY A 219 -8.50 7.61 39.74
C GLY A 219 -8.75 8.15 38.33
N VAL A 220 -8.38 7.33 37.35
CA VAL A 220 -8.48 7.61 35.92
C VAL A 220 -9.37 6.55 35.26
N PRO A 221 -10.56 6.89 34.73
CA PRO A 221 -11.40 5.97 33.96
C PRO A 221 -10.62 5.38 32.78
N THR A 222 -10.72 4.08 32.52
CA THR A 222 -10.00 3.39 31.41
C THR A 222 -10.90 2.47 30.59
N MET A 223 -11.59 1.53 31.24
CA MET A 223 -12.23 0.39 30.57
C MET A 223 -13.68 0.20 31.01
N VAL A 224 -14.49 -0.30 30.09
CA VAL A 224 -15.81 -0.89 30.32
C VAL A 224 -15.74 -2.37 29.94
N THR A 225 -16.19 -3.29 30.79
CA THR A 225 -16.31 -4.70 30.39
C THR A 225 -17.45 -4.82 29.38
N THR A 226 -17.18 -5.31 28.17
CA THR A 226 -18.24 -5.52 27.16
C THR A 226 -19.04 -6.79 27.48
N GLY A 227 -20.33 -6.64 27.83
CA GLY A 227 -21.24 -7.74 28.19
C GLY A 227 -22.57 -7.26 28.81
N TYR A 228 -23.32 -8.14 29.47
CA TYR A 228 -24.53 -7.80 30.27
C TYR A 228 -24.19 -7.13 31.62
N ASP A 229 -22.91 -6.96 31.95
CA ASP A 229 -22.43 -6.41 33.22
C ASP A 229 -22.02 -4.94 33.05
N THR A 230 -22.59 -4.05 33.87
CA THR A 230 -22.50 -2.58 33.79
C THR A 230 -21.45 -1.99 34.74
N LEU A 231 -20.31 -2.66 34.94
CA LEU A 231 -19.26 -2.16 35.85
C LEU A 231 -18.23 -1.32 35.08
N GLY A 232 -17.98 -0.11 35.57
CA GLY A 232 -16.93 0.79 35.11
C GLY A 232 -15.64 0.64 35.93
N TYR A 233 -14.49 0.75 35.26
CA TYR A 233 -13.17 0.60 35.87
C TYR A 233 -12.37 1.91 35.79
N SER A 234 -11.79 2.32 36.92
CA SER A 234 -10.81 3.41 36.99
C SER A 234 -9.50 2.90 37.58
N ILE A 235 -8.37 3.33 37.03
CA ILE A 235 -7.05 3.11 37.61
C ILE A 235 -6.96 3.91 38.92
N ASP A 236 -6.62 3.24 40.03
CA ASP A 236 -6.44 3.88 41.34
C ASP A 236 -5.19 4.76 41.33
N LEU A 237 -5.38 6.05 41.61
CA LEU A 237 -4.30 7.01 41.60
C LEU A 237 -3.21 6.69 42.64
N ASN A 238 -3.56 6.03 43.77
CA ASN A 238 -2.56 5.57 44.75
C ASN A 238 -1.54 4.61 44.13
N SER A 239 -1.99 3.71 43.26
CA SER A 239 -1.14 2.67 42.65
C SER A 239 -0.19 3.21 41.57
N ILE A 240 -0.39 4.45 41.12
CA ILE A 240 0.37 5.06 40.01
C ILE A 240 1.02 6.39 40.41
N TYR A 241 0.80 6.88 41.64
CA TYR A 241 1.33 8.16 42.11
C TYR A 241 2.87 8.23 42.05
N GLY A 242 3.56 7.11 42.35
CA GLY A 242 5.02 7.03 42.24
C GLY A 242 5.52 7.27 40.82
N TRP A 243 4.82 6.74 39.81
CA TRP A 243 5.13 6.97 38.39
C TRP A 243 4.91 8.43 38.00
N ILE A 244 3.84 9.07 38.50
CA ILE A 244 3.56 10.50 38.25
C ILE A 244 4.70 11.37 38.81
N GLU A 245 5.09 11.16 40.08
CA GLU A 245 6.15 11.95 40.71
C GLU A 245 7.50 11.83 39.98
N GLN A 246 7.83 10.63 39.48
CA GLN A 246 9.05 10.39 38.72
C GLN A 246 9.07 11.12 37.37
N ASN A 247 7.92 11.21 36.70
CA ASN A 247 7.84 11.69 35.31
C ASN A 247 7.47 13.18 35.15
N ILE A 248 6.97 13.86 36.19
CA ILE A 248 6.70 15.31 36.13
C ILE A 248 7.97 16.14 35.85
N GLN A 249 9.17 15.60 36.10
CA GLN A 249 10.43 16.26 35.81
C GLN A 249 11.05 15.83 34.47
N SER A 250 10.42 14.90 33.74
CA SER A 250 10.93 14.42 32.46
C SER A 250 10.82 15.51 31.40
N PRO A 251 11.79 15.59 30.46
CA PRO A 251 11.62 16.40 29.27
C PRO A 251 10.47 15.85 28.41
N VAL A 252 9.93 16.68 27.52
CA VAL A 252 8.99 16.24 26.48
C VAL A 252 9.66 15.14 25.65
N LEU A 253 8.97 14.01 25.47
CA LEU A 253 9.51 12.82 24.82
C LEU A 253 9.60 12.95 23.29
N VAL A 254 8.68 13.70 22.69
CA VAL A 254 8.51 13.79 21.23
C VAL A 254 8.27 15.24 20.83
N GLU A 255 8.98 15.71 19.81
CA GLU A 255 8.64 16.97 19.13
C GLU A 255 7.36 16.77 18.32
N ASN A 256 6.22 17.07 18.95
CA ASN A 256 4.90 16.97 18.33
C ASN A 256 4.71 18.01 17.20
N LYS A 257 3.79 17.73 16.29
CA LYS A 257 3.38 18.60 15.18
C LYS A 257 2.35 19.65 15.58
N ASN A 258 2.35 20.09 16.86
CA ASN A 258 1.38 21.06 17.39
C ASN A 258 1.36 22.38 16.59
N GLU A 259 2.49 22.81 16.02
CA GLU A 259 2.53 24.04 15.20
C GLU A 259 1.71 23.95 13.91
N ILE A 260 1.57 22.74 13.34
CA ILE A 260 0.74 22.50 12.15
C ILE A 260 -0.74 22.53 12.57
N LEU A 261 -1.07 21.82 13.65
CA LEU A 261 -2.39 21.83 14.26
C LEU A 261 -2.86 23.27 14.60
N LYS A 262 -2.00 24.10 15.20
CA LYS A 262 -2.31 25.49 15.55
C LYS A 262 -2.72 26.31 14.33
N LYS A 263 -1.99 26.19 13.21
CA LYS A 263 -2.28 26.92 11.97
C LYS A 263 -3.64 26.52 11.39
N ASP A 264 -3.89 25.23 11.28
CA ASP A 264 -5.14 24.71 10.71
C ASP A 264 -6.34 25.07 11.60
N LYS A 265 -6.18 25.04 12.93
CA LYS A 265 -7.22 25.44 13.88
C LYS A 265 -7.52 26.93 13.87
N ILE A 266 -6.50 27.79 13.75
CA ILE A 266 -6.72 29.23 13.58
C ILE A 266 -7.56 29.49 12.32
N LEU A 267 -7.16 28.88 11.20
CA LEU A 267 -7.85 29.03 9.92
C LEU A 267 -9.31 28.54 10.01
N PHE A 268 -9.51 27.36 10.58
CA PHE A 268 -10.84 26.79 10.79
C PHE A 268 -11.73 27.67 11.68
N ASN A 269 -11.21 28.09 12.85
CA ASN A 269 -11.96 28.90 13.80
C ASN A 269 -12.36 30.24 13.18
N ASP A 270 -11.43 30.94 12.51
CA ASP A 270 -11.72 32.22 11.85
C ASP A 270 -12.80 32.07 10.76
N ALA A 271 -12.72 31.01 9.96
CA ALA A 271 -13.72 30.73 8.93
C ALA A 271 -15.09 30.36 9.51
N LYS A 272 -15.11 29.54 10.58
CA LYS A 272 -16.32 29.12 11.30
C LYS A 272 -17.09 30.32 11.85
N TYR A 273 -16.40 31.36 12.35
CA TYR A 273 -17.05 32.52 12.96
C TYR A 273 -17.44 33.61 11.97
N THR A 274 -16.68 33.79 10.89
CA THR A 274 -16.92 34.85 9.91
C THR A 274 -17.81 34.40 8.75
N ASN A 275 -18.00 33.08 8.57
CA ASN A 275 -18.55 32.47 7.35
C ASN A 275 -17.73 32.85 6.09
N HIS A 276 -16.47 33.22 6.27
CA HIS A 276 -15.56 33.62 5.20
C HIS A 276 -14.24 32.89 5.38
N LEU A 277 -13.74 32.25 4.32
CA LEU A 277 -12.47 31.57 4.31
C LEU A 277 -11.54 32.24 3.30
N ASP A 278 -10.45 32.80 3.79
CA ASP A 278 -9.25 33.10 2.99
C ASP A 278 -8.28 31.94 3.14
N TYR A 279 -8.35 30.97 2.21
CA TYR A 279 -7.52 29.78 2.22
C TYR A 279 -6.10 30.14 1.73
N PRO A 280 -5.06 30.05 2.59
CA PRO A 280 -3.76 30.64 2.30
C PRO A 280 -2.82 29.69 1.53
N TYR A 281 -3.12 28.39 1.51
CA TYR A 281 -2.27 27.39 0.88
C TYR A 281 -2.51 27.35 -0.63
N TYR A 282 -1.47 27.10 -1.42
CA TYR A 282 -1.56 27.11 -2.87
C TYR A 282 -2.34 25.87 -3.40
N PRO A 283 -3.31 26.01 -4.32
CA PRO A 283 -3.80 27.27 -4.87
C PRO A 283 -4.65 28.01 -3.84
N ALA A 284 -4.29 29.26 -3.56
CA ALA A 284 -5.02 30.05 -2.59
C ALA A 284 -6.37 30.46 -3.18
N PHE A 285 -7.39 30.47 -2.34
CA PHE A 285 -8.74 30.86 -2.74
C PHE A 285 -9.49 31.53 -1.59
N SER A 286 -10.47 32.35 -1.94
CA SER A 286 -11.44 32.90 -1.00
C SER A 286 -12.82 32.28 -1.22
N LEU A 287 -13.57 32.05 -0.15
CA LEU A 287 -14.92 31.51 -0.21
C LEU A 287 -15.82 32.13 0.87
N ASP A 288 -17.00 32.61 0.45
CA ASP A 288 -18.05 33.07 1.36
C ASP A 288 -19.16 32.03 1.48
N LEU A 289 -19.58 31.74 2.71
CA LEU A 289 -20.76 30.93 3.01
C LEU A 289 -21.94 31.82 3.39
N ASN A 290 -23.12 31.48 2.88
CA ASN A 290 -24.37 32.05 3.38
C ASN A 290 -24.80 31.34 4.68
N ASN A 291 -25.88 31.82 5.31
CA ASN A 291 -26.34 31.28 6.60
C ASN A 291 -26.79 29.81 6.56
N TYR A 292 -26.98 29.20 5.39
CA TYR A 292 -27.38 27.78 5.24
C TYR A 292 -26.22 26.80 5.35
N TRP A 293 -24.98 27.27 5.27
CA TRP A 293 -23.79 26.42 5.22
C TRP A 293 -22.88 26.68 6.41
N LYS A 294 -22.11 25.66 6.80
CA LYS A 294 -21.05 25.79 7.79
C LYS A 294 -19.81 25.02 7.35
N PHE A 295 -18.64 25.57 7.68
CA PHE A 295 -17.38 24.82 7.66
C PHE A 295 -17.44 23.73 8.73
N VAL A 296 -16.94 22.55 8.41
CA VAL A 296 -16.82 21.41 9.32
C VAL A 296 -15.37 21.09 9.61
N ASP A 297 -14.53 21.17 8.57
CA ASP A 297 -13.11 20.87 8.67
C ASP A 297 -12.33 21.68 7.62
N ILE A 298 -11.14 22.14 7.99
CA ILE A 298 -10.21 22.87 7.13
C ILE A 298 -8.79 22.42 7.48
N THR A 299 -8.11 21.83 6.50
CA THR A 299 -6.71 21.40 6.57
C THR A 299 -5.88 22.11 5.50
N ASN A 300 -4.57 21.94 5.56
CA ASN A 300 -3.63 22.47 4.56
C ASN A 300 -3.84 21.98 3.10
N ASN A 301 -4.69 20.98 2.89
CA ASN A 301 -5.01 20.41 1.57
C ASN A 301 -6.51 20.17 1.34
N SER A 302 -7.40 20.45 2.30
CA SER A 302 -8.83 20.15 2.15
C SER A 302 -9.74 21.10 2.93
N VAL A 303 -10.97 21.24 2.44
CA VAL A 303 -12.04 22.00 3.10
C VAL A 303 -13.35 21.22 2.98
N LEU A 304 -14.02 21.00 4.10
CA LEU A 304 -15.34 20.36 4.16
C LEU A 304 -16.41 21.35 4.61
N ILE A 305 -17.46 21.47 3.80
CA ILE A 305 -18.61 22.33 4.03
C ILE A 305 -19.88 21.49 3.99
N VAL A 306 -20.78 21.70 4.95
CA VAL A 306 -22.05 20.98 5.01
C VAL A 306 -23.21 21.94 5.18
N ASN A 307 -24.38 21.51 4.71
CA ASN A 307 -25.61 22.24 4.95
C ASN A 307 -26.02 22.14 6.43
N LYS A 308 -26.45 23.26 7.04
CA LYS A 308 -26.91 23.32 8.43
C LYS A 308 -28.26 22.61 8.65
N ASN A 309 -29.07 22.43 7.61
CA ASN A 309 -30.39 21.83 7.74
C ASN A 309 -30.28 20.31 7.95
N ALA A 310 -30.74 19.84 9.11
CA ALA A 310 -30.73 18.43 9.49
C ALA A 310 -31.57 17.49 8.58
N ASN A 311 -32.44 18.04 7.72
CA ASN A 311 -33.19 17.28 6.73
C ASN A 311 -32.44 17.11 5.39
N ASP A 312 -31.40 17.92 5.13
CA ASP A 312 -30.56 17.91 3.92
C ASP A 312 -29.14 17.35 4.23
N LYS A 313 -29.04 16.34 5.10
CA LYS A 313 -27.76 15.74 5.55
C LYS A 313 -26.87 15.16 4.43
N LYS A 314 -27.37 15.08 3.20
CA LYS A 314 -26.62 14.59 2.03
C LYS A 314 -25.97 15.70 1.19
N LEU A 315 -26.27 16.98 1.48
CA LEU A 315 -25.74 18.11 0.73
C LEU A 315 -24.45 18.62 1.38
N SER A 316 -23.32 18.13 0.87
CA SER A 316 -21.98 18.57 1.26
C SER A 316 -21.20 19.05 0.04
N LEU A 317 -20.25 19.95 0.29
CA LEU A 317 -19.25 20.40 -0.67
C LEU A 317 -17.88 20.16 -0.07
N ARG A 318 -17.01 19.49 -0.82
CA ARG A 318 -15.62 19.27 -0.44
C ARG A 318 -14.71 19.92 -1.46
N ILE A 319 -13.69 20.59 -0.97
CA ILE A 319 -12.54 21.03 -1.74
C ILE A 319 -11.36 20.21 -1.28
N ALA A 320 -10.52 19.80 -2.21
CA ALA A 320 -9.30 19.10 -1.91
C ALA A 320 -8.24 19.43 -2.95
N ILE A 321 -6.99 19.45 -2.51
CA ILE A 321 -5.87 19.97 -3.26
C ILE A 321 -4.76 18.94 -3.23
N LYS A 322 -4.33 18.50 -4.41
CA LYS A 322 -3.11 17.71 -4.57
C LYS A 322 -2.05 18.58 -5.24
N GLN A 323 -0.99 18.89 -4.51
CA GLN A 323 0.20 19.50 -5.10
C GLN A 323 1.04 18.42 -5.78
N LEU A 324 1.57 18.74 -6.96
CA LEU A 324 2.36 17.86 -7.80
C LEU A 324 3.72 18.48 -8.04
N PRO A 325 4.75 17.67 -8.36
CA PRO A 325 6.11 18.14 -8.55
C PRO A 325 6.38 18.77 -9.92
N PHE A 326 5.33 18.93 -10.72
CA PHE A 326 5.40 19.52 -12.05
C PHE A 326 5.04 20.99 -12.00
N GLU A 327 5.71 21.82 -12.78
CA GLU A 327 5.35 23.23 -12.86
C GLU A 327 3.92 23.44 -13.40
N ASP A 328 3.48 22.57 -14.30
CA ASP A 328 2.14 22.56 -14.87
C ASP A 328 1.62 21.12 -14.86
N CYS A 329 0.50 20.89 -14.17
CA CYS A 329 -0.13 19.59 -14.05
C CYS A 329 -1.18 19.29 -15.14
N THR A 330 -1.39 20.17 -16.13
CA THR A 330 -2.45 20.03 -17.12
C THR A 330 -2.34 18.74 -17.95
N VAL A 331 -1.11 18.39 -18.38
CA VAL A 331 -0.84 17.15 -19.14
C VAL A 331 -1.13 15.92 -18.28
N TYR A 332 -0.67 15.94 -17.04
CA TYR A 332 -0.91 14.88 -16.06
C TYR A 332 -2.42 14.69 -15.81
N LEU A 333 -3.15 15.78 -15.60
CA LEU A 333 -4.61 15.77 -15.42
C LEU A 333 -5.35 15.24 -16.67
N GLN A 334 -4.96 15.67 -17.87
CA GLN A 334 -5.56 15.17 -19.12
C GLN A 334 -5.41 13.65 -19.22
N LYS A 335 -4.24 13.09 -18.89
CA LYS A 335 -4.02 11.64 -18.98
C LYS A 335 -4.83 10.87 -17.95
N ILE A 336 -4.97 11.39 -16.73
CA ILE A 336 -5.90 10.83 -15.72
C ILE A 336 -7.32 10.77 -16.29
N MET A 337 -7.79 11.83 -16.94
CA MET A 337 -9.14 11.88 -17.50
C MET A 337 -9.31 10.91 -18.68
N ASP A 338 -8.33 10.83 -19.57
CA ASP A 338 -8.32 9.89 -20.70
C ASP A 338 -8.35 8.43 -20.26
N ASP A 339 -7.74 8.13 -19.11
CA ASP A 339 -7.77 6.81 -18.51
C ASP A 339 -9.13 6.54 -17.86
N LEU A 340 -9.66 7.49 -17.07
CA LEU A 340 -11.00 7.38 -16.48
C LEU A 340 -12.09 7.17 -17.54
N GLU A 341 -12.00 7.80 -18.71
CA GLU A 341 -12.96 7.61 -19.81
C GLU A 341 -12.96 6.18 -20.38
N LYS A 342 -11.86 5.44 -20.26
CA LYS A 342 -11.71 4.07 -20.79
C LYS A 342 -12.15 3.00 -19.80
N GLU A 343 -12.36 3.35 -18.53
CA GLU A 343 -12.68 2.41 -17.46
C GLU A 343 -14.17 2.03 -17.43
N ASP A 344 -14.45 0.75 -17.15
CA ASP A 344 -15.82 0.26 -16.91
C ASP A 344 -16.13 0.27 -15.41
N PHE A 345 -16.87 1.30 -14.99
CA PHE A 345 -17.29 1.52 -13.61
C PHE A 345 -18.42 0.60 -13.12
N GLY A 346 -18.80 -0.43 -13.87
CA GLY A 346 -19.83 -1.38 -13.46
C GLY A 346 -21.18 -0.71 -13.17
N SER A 347 -21.63 -0.73 -11.90
CA SER A 347 -22.90 -0.10 -11.48
C SER A 347 -22.92 1.43 -11.57
N PHE A 348 -21.76 2.08 -11.75
CA PHE A 348 -21.62 3.52 -12.01
C PHE A 348 -21.35 3.84 -13.49
N SER A 349 -21.65 2.92 -14.40
CA SER A 349 -21.51 3.07 -15.85
C SER A 349 -22.18 4.33 -16.44
N ASN A 350 -23.13 4.93 -15.74
CA ASN A 350 -23.69 6.24 -16.07
C ASN A 350 -22.83 7.40 -15.53
N HIS A 351 -21.59 7.50 -16.04
CA HIS A 351 -20.72 8.65 -15.80
C HIS A 351 -20.54 9.47 -17.08
N LYS A 352 -20.16 10.73 -16.92
CA LYS A 352 -19.85 11.63 -18.04
C LYS A 352 -18.69 12.53 -17.63
N ILE A 353 -17.67 12.61 -18.48
CA ILE A 353 -16.54 13.53 -18.32
C ILE A 353 -16.68 14.62 -19.38
N GLU A 354 -16.57 15.88 -18.97
CA GLU A 354 -16.68 17.03 -19.86
C GLU A 354 -15.53 18.00 -19.61
N LYS A 355 -14.89 18.49 -20.67
CA LYS A 355 -13.99 19.64 -20.57
C LYS A 355 -14.79 20.88 -20.21
N VAL A 356 -14.40 21.57 -19.13
CA VAL A 356 -15.08 22.75 -18.61
C VAL A 356 -14.07 23.83 -18.23
N LYS A 357 -14.57 25.04 -18.00
CA LYS A 357 -13.81 26.10 -17.33
C LYS A 357 -14.38 26.35 -15.95
N PHE A 358 -13.51 26.34 -14.94
CA PHE A 358 -13.87 26.73 -13.58
C PHE A 358 -13.11 28.01 -13.21
N LYS A 359 -13.82 29.14 -13.09
CA LYS A 359 -13.25 30.44 -12.72
C LYS A 359 -11.99 30.78 -13.52
N ASP A 360 -12.12 30.71 -14.84
CA ASP A 360 -11.10 30.96 -15.86
C ASP A 360 -10.01 29.87 -16.07
N ASN A 361 -9.97 28.86 -15.21
CA ASN A 361 -9.01 27.77 -15.33
C ASN A 361 -9.63 26.58 -16.09
N ASP A 362 -8.84 25.97 -16.96
CA ASP A 362 -9.24 24.77 -17.70
C ASP A 362 -9.31 23.56 -16.76
N GLY A 363 -10.31 22.71 -16.98
CA GLY A 363 -10.53 21.54 -16.14
C GLY A 363 -11.54 20.58 -16.73
N TYR A 364 -11.97 19.64 -15.89
CA TYR A 364 -12.89 18.57 -16.23
C TYR A 364 -14.01 18.50 -15.20
N LEU A 365 -15.22 18.25 -15.66
CA LEU A 365 -16.36 17.92 -14.83
C LEU A 365 -16.69 16.45 -15.02
N LEU A 366 -16.45 15.65 -13.98
CA LEU A 366 -16.96 14.30 -13.86
C LEU A 366 -18.35 14.35 -13.20
N THR A 367 -19.34 13.81 -13.89
CA THR A 367 -20.69 13.63 -13.39
C THR A 367 -20.98 12.14 -13.23
N VAL A 368 -21.41 11.72 -12.04
CA VAL A 368 -21.80 10.33 -11.76
C VAL A 368 -23.24 10.32 -11.27
N ALA A 369 -24.11 9.55 -11.92
CA ALA A 369 -25.51 9.42 -11.53
C ALA A 369 -25.80 8.02 -10.97
N SER A 370 -26.43 7.97 -9.80
CA SER A 370 -27.02 6.75 -9.24
C SER A 370 -28.56 6.84 -9.25
N SER A 371 -29.24 5.81 -8.74
CA SER A 371 -30.70 5.83 -8.55
C SER A 371 -31.18 6.80 -7.46
N TYR A 372 -30.27 7.33 -6.62
CA TYR A 372 -30.63 8.16 -5.46
C TYR A 372 -30.02 9.57 -5.50
N ASN A 373 -28.84 9.72 -6.09
CA ASN A 373 -28.11 10.99 -6.10
C ASN A 373 -27.39 11.21 -7.43
N LYS A 374 -27.01 12.46 -7.66
CA LYS A 374 -26.11 12.86 -8.73
C LYS A 374 -24.93 13.58 -8.11
N SER A 375 -23.73 13.08 -8.37
CA SER A 375 -22.47 13.61 -7.88
C SER A 375 -21.74 14.34 -8.98
N TYR A 376 -21.09 15.44 -8.60
CA TYR A 376 -20.32 16.30 -9.49
C TYR A 376 -18.93 16.47 -8.90
N VAL A 377 -17.91 16.34 -9.74
CA VAL A 377 -16.51 16.53 -9.36
C VAL A 377 -15.83 17.38 -10.42
N TYR A 378 -15.44 18.59 -10.04
CA TYR A 378 -14.57 19.44 -10.84
C TYR A 378 -13.13 19.09 -10.54
N PHE A 379 -12.34 18.82 -11.58
CA PHE A 379 -10.89 18.73 -11.52
C PHE A 379 -10.30 19.88 -12.30
N VAL A 380 -9.53 20.74 -11.64
CA VAL A 380 -9.02 21.98 -12.21
C VAL A 380 -7.51 21.99 -12.03
N ALA A 381 -6.78 22.10 -13.14
CA ALA A 381 -5.34 22.32 -13.09
C ALA A 381 -5.09 23.79 -12.73
N TYR A 382 -4.27 24.02 -11.70
CA TYR A 382 -3.88 25.37 -11.27
C TYR A 382 -2.37 25.40 -10.96
N GLY A 383 -1.57 25.73 -11.97
CA GLY A 383 -0.10 25.62 -11.89
C GLY A 383 0.34 24.21 -11.55
N ASN A 384 1.01 24.02 -10.41
CA ASN A 384 1.48 22.70 -9.96
C ASN A 384 0.47 21.94 -9.10
N SER A 385 -0.81 22.29 -9.12
CA SER A 385 -1.81 21.66 -8.24
C SER A 385 -3.04 21.23 -9.01
N ILE A 386 -3.58 20.08 -8.65
CA ILE A 386 -4.92 19.67 -9.03
C ILE A 386 -5.85 20.12 -7.89
N PHE A 387 -6.70 21.09 -8.20
CA PHE A 387 -7.80 21.52 -7.35
C PHE A 387 -9.02 20.68 -7.69
N GLN A 388 -9.55 19.98 -6.68
CA GLN A 388 -10.77 19.21 -6.79
C GLN A 388 -11.89 19.85 -5.98
N LEU A 389 -13.05 20.02 -6.60
CA LEU A 389 -14.28 20.41 -5.90
C LEU A 389 -15.36 19.38 -6.17
N SER A 390 -15.88 18.74 -5.13
CA SER A 390 -16.92 17.71 -5.22
C SER A 390 -18.15 18.05 -4.40
N TYR A 391 -19.31 17.66 -4.92
CA TYR A 391 -20.58 17.72 -4.21
C TYR A 391 -21.59 16.71 -4.76
N ALA A 392 -22.57 16.34 -3.94
CA ALA A 392 -23.66 15.44 -4.32
C ALA A 392 -25.02 16.08 -4.05
N VAL A 393 -25.97 15.86 -4.96
CA VAL A 393 -27.35 16.35 -4.84
C VAL A 393 -28.32 15.18 -4.87
N ASP A 394 -29.28 15.14 -3.95
CA ASP A 394 -30.36 14.14 -3.95
C ASP A 394 -31.31 14.40 -5.13
N LEU A 395 -31.65 13.36 -5.88
CA LEU A 395 -32.51 13.50 -7.05
C LEU A 395 -33.93 14.01 -6.70
N LYS A 396 -34.38 13.82 -5.45
CA LYS A 396 -35.69 14.29 -4.98
C LYS A 396 -35.75 15.79 -4.70
N ASP A 397 -34.61 16.45 -4.46
CA ASP A 397 -34.51 17.90 -4.20
C ASP A 397 -33.49 18.58 -5.15
N PHE A 398 -33.39 18.05 -6.37
CA PHE A 398 -32.31 18.40 -7.30
C PHE A 398 -32.22 19.90 -7.62
N GLU A 399 -33.33 20.54 -8.01
CA GLU A 399 -33.34 21.96 -8.40
C GLU A 399 -32.96 22.90 -7.24
N ASN A 400 -33.39 22.60 -6.01
CA ASN A 400 -33.05 23.41 -4.84
C ASN A 400 -31.60 23.17 -4.40
N GLY A 401 -31.15 21.91 -4.39
CA GLY A 401 -29.78 21.55 -4.02
C GLY A 401 -28.74 22.15 -4.97
N GLU A 402 -28.99 22.09 -6.28
CA GLU A 402 -28.10 22.68 -7.29
C GLU A 402 -28.02 24.20 -7.13
N LYS A 403 -29.15 24.89 -6.94
CA LYS A 403 -29.17 26.34 -6.73
C LYS A 403 -28.39 26.75 -5.48
N LYS A 404 -28.56 26.04 -4.36
CA LYS A 404 -27.84 26.30 -3.09
C LYS A 404 -26.32 26.17 -3.25
N ILE A 405 -25.86 25.21 -4.05
CA ILE A 405 -24.43 25.01 -4.31
C ILE A 405 -23.89 26.10 -5.23
N GLN A 406 -24.63 26.48 -6.27
CA GLN A 406 -24.22 27.54 -7.19
C GLN A 406 -24.00 28.87 -6.46
N GLU A 407 -24.73 29.16 -5.38
CA GLU A 407 -24.49 30.34 -4.54
C GLU A 407 -23.09 30.35 -3.91
N ILE A 408 -22.61 29.21 -3.39
CA ILE A 408 -21.23 29.05 -2.88
C ILE A 408 -20.24 29.13 -4.04
N LEU A 409 -20.49 28.41 -5.13
CA LEU A 409 -19.59 28.41 -6.28
C LEU A 409 -19.44 29.81 -6.86
N ASN A 410 -20.46 30.65 -6.79
CA ASN A 410 -20.40 32.04 -7.23
C ASN A 410 -19.51 32.91 -6.34
N SER A 411 -19.43 32.67 -5.03
CA SER A 411 -18.53 33.40 -4.13
C SER A 411 -17.07 32.97 -4.27
N PHE A 412 -16.82 31.72 -4.69
CA PHE A 412 -15.47 31.20 -4.88
C PHE A 412 -14.64 32.03 -5.85
N LYS A 413 -13.42 32.36 -5.44
CA LYS A 413 -12.40 33.04 -6.25
C LYS A 413 -11.03 32.48 -5.91
N PHE A 414 -10.25 32.12 -6.94
CA PHE A 414 -8.81 31.96 -6.77
C PHE A 414 -8.19 33.32 -6.44
N ILE A 415 -7.22 33.33 -5.54
CA ILE A 415 -6.44 34.51 -5.17
C ILE A 415 -4.96 34.23 -5.44
N GLU A 416 -4.19 35.30 -5.64
CA GLU A 416 -2.75 35.16 -5.86
C GLU A 416 -2.07 34.68 -4.58
N ALA A 417 -1.33 33.57 -4.71
CA ALA A 417 -0.38 33.12 -3.71
C ALA A 417 0.93 32.71 -4.41
N PRO A 418 2.08 32.88 -3.73
CA PRO A 418 3.34 32.40 -4.26
C PRO A 418 3.23 30.90 -4.50
N LYS A 419 3.52 30.48 -5.73
CA LYS A 419 3.69 29.08 -6.07
C LYS A 419 4.87 28.54 -5.27
N ILE A 420 4.61 27.53 -4.46
CA ILE A 420 5.64 26.75 -3.78
C ILE A 420 5.73 25.44 -4.56
N LEU A 421 6.89 25.17 -5.14
CA LEU A 421 7.21 23.83 -5.62
C LEU A 421 7.74 23.07 -4.39
N PRO A 422 7.02 22.07 -3.85
CA PRO A 422 7.45 21.40 -2.62
C PRO A 422 8.64 20.46 -2.81
N TYR A 423 9.34 20.52 -3.94
CA TYR A 423 10.26 19.47 -4.36
C TYR A 423 11.60 20.03 -4.81
N ASN A 424 12.63 19.27 -4.45
CA ASN A 424 13.99 19.42 -4.95
C ASN A 424 14.26 18.26 -5.91
N ASP A 425 15.12 18.49 -6.91
CA ASP A 425 15.63 17.39 -7.75
C ASP A 425 16.49 16.39 -6.93
N THR A 426 16.82 16.73 -5.68
CA THR A 426 17.54 15.89 -4.72
C THR A 426 16.73 15.75 -3.43
N PHE A 427 16.49 14.52 -3.00
CA PHE A 427 15.92 14.22 -1.69
C PHE A 427 17.04 13.80 -0.74
N ILE A 428 16.92 14.18 0.53
CA ILE A 428 17.78 13.74 1.63
C ILE A 428 16.85 13.21 2.72
N PHE A 429 17.06 11.97 3.14
CA PHE A 429 16.31 11.36 4.23
C PHE A 429 17.17 11.37 5.50
N ASP A 430 16.78 12.06 6.56
CA ASP A 430 17.69 12.26 7.70
C ASP A 430 17.75 11.06 8.67
N GLU A 431 16.71 10.23 8.71
CA GLU A 431 16.61 9.05 9.61
C GLU A 431 17.55 7.93 9.19
N VAL A 432 17.70 7.71 7.87
CA VAL A 432 18.82 6.99 7.28
C VAL A 432 19.38 7.84 6.16
N PRO A 433 20.57 8.43 6.33
CA PRO A 433 21.05 9.46 5.44
C PRO A 433 21.40 8.87 4.08
N PHE A 434 20.41 8.85 3.19
CA PHE A 434 20.60 8.66 1.77
C PHE A 434 20.17 9.89 1.01
N SER A 435 20.80 10.08 -0.14
CA SER A 435 20.40 11.05 -1.14
C SER A 435 20.11 10.35 -2.44
N ILE A 436 19.09 10.84 -3.13
CA ILE A 436 18.68 10.35 -4.45
C ILE A 436 18.32 11.53 -5.31
N GLN A 437 18.64 11.44 -6.60
CA GLN A 437 18.40 12.50 -7.57
C GLN A 437 17.43 12.02 -8.65
N ALA A 438 16.35 12.79 -8.87
CA ALA A 438 15.50 12.59 -10.04
C ALA A 438 16.31 12.83 -11.32
N LYS A 439 16.14 11.97 -12.33
CA LYS A 439 16.71 12.15 -13.67
C LYS A 439 15.63 12.06 -14.75
N GLY A 440 15.86 12.68 -15.90
CA GLY A 440 14.93 12.66 -17.04
C GLY A 440 13.65 13.46 -16.77
N ASN A 441 12.49 12.90 -17.15
CA ASN A 441 11.16 13.49 -16.94
C ASN A 441 10.57 13.20 -15.55
N PHE A 442 11.29 12.41 -14.73
CA PHE A 442 10.86 12.10 -13.39
C PHE A 442 11.08 13.27 -12.47
N LYS A 443 10.11 13.47 -11.58
CA LYS A 443 10.24 14.38 -10.46
C LYS A 443 10.00 13.62 -9.17
N LEU A 444 10.87 13.90 -8.19
CA LEU A 444 10.76 13.35 -6.85
C LEU A 444 9.62 14.03 -6.13
N GLN A 445 8.64 13.23 -5.70
CA GLN A 445 7.66 13.62 -4.72
C GLN A 445 7.94 12.85 -3.43
N LYS A 446 8.16 13.57 -2.33
CA LYS A 446 8.08 12.93 -1.02
C LYS A 446 6.66 12.40 -0.88
N ASN A 447 6.52 11.11 -0.60
CA ASN A 447 5.20 10.56 -0.35
C ASN A 447 4.77 11.02 1.04
N ASP A 448 4.06 12.13 1.00
CA ASP A 448 3.26 12.60 2.10
C ASP A 448 1.79 12.16 1.78
N GLU A 449 1.42 10.86 1.64
CA GLU A 449 0.01 10.37 1.63
C GLU A 449 -0.24 9.15 2.57
N ALA A 450 -1.38 9.16 3.30
CA ALA A 450 -1.64 8.40 4.54
C ALA A 450 -1.89 6.88 4.47
N TYR A 451 -1.82 6.24 3.29
CA TYR A 451 -2.20 4.82 3.14
C TYR A 451 -1.03 3.85 3.04
N GLN A 452 0.20 4.34 2.92
CA GLN A 452 1.39 3.49 2.78
C GLN A 452 2.45 4.01 3.75
N LYS A 453 2.38 3.56 5.00
CA LYS A 453 3.19 4.06 6.13
C LYS A 453 4.69 4.06 5.83
N ASP A 454 5.14 3.12 4.99
CA ASP A 454 6.55 2.92 4.68
C ASP A 454 7.00 3.65 3.41
N LEU A 455 6.08 4.15 2.55
CA LEU A 455 6.44 4.80 1.29
C LEU A 455 7.01 6.21 1.56
N ILE A 456 8.31 6.39 1.30
CA ILE A 456 9.06 7.64 1.49
C ILE A 456 9.02 8.53 0.25
N LEU A 457 9.10 7.94 -0.95
CA LEU A 457 9.25 8.68 -2.20
C LEU A 457 8.44 8.05 -3.33
N GLU A 458 7.76 8.91 -4.09
CA GLU A 458 7.11 8.59 -5.34
C GLU A 458 7.82 9.35 -6.48
N PHE A 459 8.15 8.67 -7.58
CA PHE A 459 8.55 9.37 -8.80
C PHE A 459 7.38 9.49 -9.73
N LEU A 460 7.01 10.73 -10.01
CA LEU A 460 5.94 11.02 -10.95
C LEU A 460 6.54 11.40 -12.29
N GLN A 461 5.97 10.83 -13.35
CA GLN A 461 6.25 11.20 -14.72
C GLN A 461 5.09 12.02 -15.29
N SER A 462 5.37 13.24 -15.76
CA SER A 462 4.31 14.15 -16.24
C SER A 462 3.48 13.59 -17.40
N ASP A 463 4.09 12.73 -18.23
CA ASP A 463 3.53 12.07 -19.40
C ASP A 463 3.13 10.61 -19.15
N ASN A 464 3.49 10.01 -18.01
CA ASN A 464 3.11 8.64 -17.65
C ASN A 464 2.76 8.44 -16.15
N PRO A 465 1.51 8.68 -15.73
CA PRO A 465 1.06 8.53 -14.33
C PRO A 465 0.91 7.08 -13.87
N LYS A 466 1.42 6.09 -14.63
CA LYS A 466 1.25 4.67 -14.36
C LYS A 466 2.58 3.91 -14.21
N ALA A 467 3.70 4.58 -14.42
CA ALA A 467 4.99 4.05 -14.03
C ALA A 467 5.19 4.42 -12.56
N ASP A 468 4.98 3.45 -11.68
CA ASP A 468 4.99 3.66 -10.24
C ASP A 468 6.38 3.33 -9.72
N PHE A 469 7.11 4.38 -9.31
CA PHE A 469 8.40 4.26 -8.66
C PHE A 469 8.25 4.65 -7.21
N ARG A 470 8.55 3.71 -6.32
CA ARG A 470 8.22 3.83 -4.91
C ARG A 470 9.40 3.37 -4.08
N ILE A 471 9.76 4.13 -3.04
CA ILE A 471 10.78 3.74 -2.08
C ILE A 471 10.12 3.59 -0.73
N TYR A 472 10.16 2.39 -0.17
CA TYR A 472 9.69 2.04 1.15
C TYR A 472 10.85 1.95 2.16
N TYR A 473 10.56 2.19 3.43
CA TYR A 473 11.48 2.00 4.55
C TYR A 473 10.75 1.51 5.79
N GLU A 474 11.25 0.40 6.34
CA GLU A 474 10.68 -0.24 7.52
C GLU A 474 11.79 -0.71 8.47
N GLN A 475 11.48 -0.79 9.77
CA GLN A 475 12.30 -1.49 10.74
C GLN A 475 11.86 -2.96 10.78
N LEU A 476 12.82 -3.89 10.77
CA LEU A 476 12.56 -5.32 10.83
C LEU A 476 12.08 -5.76 12.21
N ASP A 477 11.09 -6.64 12.24
CA ASP A 477 10.64 -7.31 13.46
C ASP A 477 11.77 -8.15 14.10
N GLU A 478 11.71 -8.38 15.41
CA GLU A 478 12.76 -9.11 16.16
C GLU A 478 13.09 -10.50 15.58
N GLY A 479 12.12 -11.16 14.94
CA GLY A 479 12.31 -12.45 14.26
C GLY A 479 13.19 -12.33 13.01
N ASP A 480 12.93 -11.31 12.20
CA ASP A 480 13.49 -11.13 10.85
C ASP A 480 14.90 -10.54 10.92
N GLN A 481 15.21 -9.84 12.00
CA GLN A 481 16.54 -9.29 12.29
C GLN A 481 17.65 -10.36 12.26
N ASN A 482 17.34 -11.64 12.48
CA ASN A 482 18.35 -12.70 12.50
C ASN A 482 18.48 -13.47 11.17
N LEU A 483 17.61 -13.20 10.20
CA LEU A 483 17.59 -13.91 8.92
C LEU A 483 18.68 -13.41 7.98
N THR A 484 19.15 -14.28 7.09
CA THR A 484 20.00 -13.92 5.95
C THR A 484 19.17 -13.31 4.81
N ASN A 485 19.80 -12.64 3.84
CA ASN A 485 19.10 -12.13 2.65
C ASN A 485 18.43 -13.24 1.83
N GLU A 486 18.95 -14.47 1.86
CA GLU A 486 18.35 -15.62 1.17
C GLU A 486 17.10 -16.10 1.89
N GLU A 487 17.15 -16.21 3.22
CA GLU A 487 15.99 -16.58 4.06
C GLU A 487 14.90 -15.50 4.01
N LEU A 488 15.27 -14.20 4.08
CA LEU A 488 14.33 -13.09 3.89
C LEU A 488 13.69 -13.14 2.50
N LEU A 489 14.47 -13.36 1.45
CA LEU A 489 13.92 -13.48 0.10
C LEU A 489 12.94 -14.65 -0.02
N GLU A 490 13.19 -15.77 0.67
CA GLU A 490 12.25 -16.89 0.74
C GLU A 490 10.96 -16.51 1.47
N GLU A 491 11.06 -15.85 2.62
CA GLU A 491 9.88 -15.36 3.35
C GLU A 491 9.07 -14.34 2.55
N TYR A 492 9.69 -13.37 1.88
CA TYR A 492 8.96 -12.38 1.06
C TYR A 492 8.33 -13.02 -0.19
N ILE A 493 8.88 -14.12 -0.72
CA ILE A 493 8.21 -14.90 -1.78
C ILE A 493 7.00 -15.67 -1.22
N GLU A 494 7.08 -16.19 0.01
CA GLU A 494 6.02 -16.97 0.65
C GLU A 494 4.88 -16.09 1.21
N LEU A 495 5.21 -14.95 1.81
CA LEU A 495 4.30 -13.93 2.30
C LEU A 495 3.73 -13.08 1.16
N GLY A 496 4.48 -12.99 0.06
CA GLY A 496 4.17 -12.21 -1.11
C GLY A 496 2.87 -12.65 -1.79
N PHE A 497 1.92 -11.73 -1.75
CA PHE A 497 0.89 -11.53 -2.78
C PHE A 497 -0.43 -12.32 -2.58
N TYR A 498 -1.11 -12.03 -1.47
CA TYR A 498 -2.52 -12.35 -1.27
C TYR A 498 -3.43 -11.73 -2.37
N GLY A 499 -3.71 -12.49 -3.43
CA GLY A 499 -4.93 -12.32 -4.22
C GLY A 499 -4.81 -12.04 -5.72
N GLU A 500 -3.61 -12.04 -6.30
CA GLU A 500 -3.39 -11.93 -7.76
C GLU A 500 -2.49 -13.08 -8.27
N SER A 501 -2.56 -13.37 -9.58
CA SER A 501 -1.72 -14.41 -10.20
C SER A 501 -0.36 -13.83 -10.59
N PHE A 502 0.63 -13.97 -9.70
CA PHE A 502 2.01 -13.57 -9.94
C PHE A 502 2.81 -14.71 -10.57
N SER A 503 3.72 -14.37 -11.47
CA SER A 503 4.76 -15.24 -12.01
C SER A 503 6.12 -14.61 -11.70
N LEU A 504 6.90 -15.24 -10.83
CA LEU A 504 8.26 -14.82 -10.54
C LEU A 504 9.13 -15.03 -11.78
N ILE A 505 9.73 -13.94 -12.27
CA ILE A 505 10.56 -13.93 -13.47
C ILE A 505 12.04 -14.07 -13.11
N ASN A 506 12.50 -13.35 -12.09
CA ASN A 506 13.92 -13.34 -11.72
C ASN A 506 14.12 -13.00 -10.23
N LYS A 507 15.24 -13.45 -9.65
CA LYS A 507 15.69 -13.05 -8.32
C LYS A 507 17.21 -12.95 -8.24
N ASN A 508 17.72 -12.01 -7.46
CA ASN A 508 19.14 -11.88 -7.17
C ASN A 508 19.37 -11.60 -5.68
N PRO A 509 19.69 -12.62 -4.86
CA PRO A 509 19.91 -12.47 -3.42
C PRO A 509 21.24 -11.79 -3.04
N ASN A 510 22.11 -11.51 -4.02
CA ASN A 510 23.45 -10.96 -3.81
C ASN A 510 23.58 -9.52 -4.33
N LEU A 511 22.48 -8.76 -4.35
CA LEU A 511 22.48 -7.38 -4.81
C LEU A 511 23.28 -6.49 -3.84
N VAL A 512 24.05 -5.52 -4.33
CA VAL A 512 24.85 -4.62 -3.47
C VAL A 512 24.71 -3.15 -3.88
N LEU A 513 23.82 -2.37 -3.21
CA LEU A 513 23.55 -0.92 -3.42
C LEU A 513 24.25 0.04 -2.49
N ASP A 514 25.28 0.68 -3.06
CA ASP A 514 26.12 1.72 -2.50
C ASP A 514 26.68 1.26 -1.16
N GLY A 515 27.19 0.03 -1.17
CA GLY A 515 27.73 -0.67 -0.01
C GLY A 515 26.71 -1.53 0.76
N LEU A 516 25.39 -1.31 0.59
CA LEU A 516 24.38 -2.13 1.25
C LEU A 516 24.10 -3.43 0.47
N SER A 517 24.20 -4.56 1.16
CA SER A 517 23.75 -5.83 0.63
C SER A 517 22.24 -5.96 0.68
N GLY A 518 21.66 -6.61 -0.31
CA GLY A 518 20.22 -6.80 -0.42
C GLY A 518 19.87 -7.90 -1.41
N PHE A 519 18.61 -7.91 -1.80
CA PHE A 519 18.10 -8.81 -2.81
C PHE A 519 17.16 -8.07 -3.77
N SER A 520 16.97 -8.61 -4.96
CA SER A 520 15.93 -8.13 -5.87
C SER A 520 15.07 -9.28 -6.35
N LEU A 521 13.82 -8.95 -6.67
CA LEU A 521 12.86 -9.82 -7.30
C LEU A 521 12.19 -9.10 -8.47
N ILE A 522 11.94 -9.85 -9.53
CA ILE A 522 11.18 -9.39 -10.69
C ILE A 522 10.00 -10.33 -10.84
N ALA A 523 8.80 -9.78 -10.89
CA ALA A 523 7.59 -10.55 -11.14
C ALA A 523 6.76 -9.90 -12.26
N SER A 524 6.03 -10.73 -12.99
CA SER A 524 4.88 -10.28 -13.80
C SER A 524 3.61 -10.72 -13.13
N TYR A 525 2.58 -9.89 -13.21
CA TYR A 525 1.27 -10.24 -12.71
C TYR A 525 0.19 -9.65 -13.58
N GLU A 526 -0.92 -10.38 -13.65
CA GLU A 526 -2.14 -9.88 -14.25
C GLU A 526 -3.04 -9.42 -13.11
N GLY A 527 -2.98 -8.12 -12.84
CA GLY A 527 -3.82 -7.51 -11.82
C GLY A 527 -5.31 -7.68 -12.19
N PRO A 528 -6.22 -7.80 -11.21
CA PRO A 528 -7.65 -8.04 -11.44
C PRO A 528 -8.36 -6.94 -12.26
N ASP A 529 -7.72 -5.78 -12.42
CA ASP A 529 -8.30 -4.56 -13.00
C ASP A 529 -7.61 -4.08 -14.30
N TYR A 530 -6.56 -4.75 -14.79
CA TYR A 530 -5.87 -4.36 -16.03
C TYR A 530 -6.03 -5.46 -17.11
N GLN A 531 -6.50 -5.11 -18.32
CA GLN A 531 -6.46 -6.03 -19.49
C GLN A 531 -5.02 -6.22 -20.03
N LYS A 532 -4.01 -5.85 -19.25
CA LYS A 532 -2.59 -5.86 -19.61
C LYS A 532 -1.80 -6.32 -18.41
N THR A 533 -0.86 -7.22 -18.64
CA THR A 533 0.13 -7.66 -17.67
C THR A 533 0.95 -6.47 -17.17
N ARG A 534 1.14 -6.40 -15.85
CA ARG A 534 2.09 -5.49 -15.21
C ARG A 534 3.36 -6.24 -14.88
N LYS A 535 4.46 -5.50 -14.85
CA LYS A 535 5.77 -6.03 -14.49
C LYS A 535 6.36 -5.15 -13.40
N GLN A 536 6.79 -5.80 -12.34
CA GLN A 536 7.37 -5.17 -11.17
C GLN A 536 8.81 -5.65 -10.97
N ALA A 537 9.74 -4.73 -10.76
CA ALA A 537 11.01 -5.00 -10.09
C ALA A 537 10.93 -4.43 -8.68
N GLU A 538 11.42 -5.19 -7.72
CA GLU A 538 11.51 -4.77 -6.34
C GLU A 538 12.91 -5.10 -5.80
N ILE A 539 13.51 -4.12 -5.14
CA ILE A 539 14.87 -4.16 -4.62
C ILE A 539 14.81 -3.94 -3.13
N TYR A 540 15.18 -4.95 -2.36
CA TYR A 540 15.27 -4.86 -0.92
C TYR A 540 16.72 -4.67 -0.51
N LEU A 541 17.01 -3.67 0.31
CA LEU A 541 18.35 -3.35 0.79
C LEU A 541 18.34 -3.29 2.30
N ARG A 542 19.33 -3.90 2.92
CA ARG A 542 19.39 -3.99 4.37
C ARG A 542 20.49 -3.10 4.94
N ASN A 543 20.13 -2.34 5.97
CA ASN A 543 21.07 -1.59 6.79
C ASN A 543 20.81 -1.87 8.28
N GLY A 544 21.55 -2.83 8.85
CA GLY A 544 21.33 -3.27 10.23
C GLY A 544 19.98 -3.98 10.39
N ASP A 545 19.15 -3.46 11.28
CA ASP A 545 17.77 -3.87 11.58
C ASP A 545 16.71 -3.14 10.72
N HIS A 546 17.13 -2.39 9.70
CA HIS A 546 16.21 -1.68 8.81
C HIS A 546 16.29 -2.20 7.38
N MET A 547 15.15 -2.16 6.68
CA MET A 547 15.02 -2.54 5.28
C MET A 547 14.50 -1.38 4.43
N PHE A 548 15.07 -1.23 3.23
CA PHE A 548 14.53 -0.38 2.16
C PHE A 548 13.97 -1.27 1.07
N SER A 549 12.77 -1.00 0.59
CA SER A 549 12.28 -1.58 -0.67
C SER A 549 12.18 -0.51 -1.75
N ILE A 550 12.76 -0.74 -2.92
CA ILE A 550 12.62 0.13 -4.08
C ILE A 550 11.82 -0.63 -5.13
N VAL A 551 10.60 -0.18 -5.36
CA VAL A 551 9.64 -0.77 -6.29
C VAL A 551 9.60 0.06 -7.57
N TYR A 552 9.71 -0.63 -8.70
CA TYR A 552 9.39 -0.13 -10.02
C TYR A 552 8.34 -1.02 -10.66
N ASP A 553 7.17 -0.46 -10.95
CA ASP A 553 6.06 -1.15 -11.58
C ASP A 553 5.57 -0.38 -12.82
N ASP A 554 5.46 -1.07 -13.95
CA ASP A 554 4.90 -0.53 -15.18
C ASP A 554 4.15 -1.63 -15.95
N PHE A 555 3.34 -1.23 -16.94
CA PHE A 555 2.82 -2.18 -17.91
C PHE A 555 3.95 -2.83 -18.70
N GLU A 556 3.78 -4.11 -19.01
CA GLU A 556 4.79 -4.92 -19.70
C GLU A 556 5.28 -4.26 -21.01
N ASP A 557 4.38 -3.61 -21.76
CA ASP A 557 4.70 -2.91 -23.02
C ASP A 557 5.68 -1.74 -22.83
N ASN A 558 5.64 -1.05 -21.69
CA ASN A 558 6.44 0.14 -21.40
C ASN A 558 7.64 -0.18 -20.49
N TYR A 559 7.59 -1.31 -19.78
CA TYR A 559 8.49 -1.64 -18.70
C TYR A 559 9.97 -1.49 -19.10
N ASN A 560 10.38 -2.09 -20.22
CA ASN A 560 11.78 -2.05 -20.64
C ASN A 560 12.23 -0.67 -21.11
N GLN A 561 11.32 0.14 -21.65
CA GLN A 561 11.64 1.49 -22.08
C GLN A 561 11.92 2.39 -20.88
N ASN A 562 11.08 2.30 -19.84
CA ASN A 562 11.20 3.12 -18.63
C ASN A 562 12.19 2.51 -17.60
N LEU A 563 12.60 1.25 -17.76
CA LEU A 563 13.60 0.58 -16.92
C LEU A 563 14.97 1.27 -16.97
N GLU A 564 15.34 1.86 -18.10
CA GLU A 564 16.62 2.59 -18.21
C GLU A 564 16.61 3.88 -17.37
N ASP A 565 15.46 4.57 -17.32
CA ASP A 565 15.30 5.72 -16.43
C ASP A 565 15.34 5.28 -14.96
N PHE A 566 14.73 4.13 -14.62
CA PHE A 566 14.83 3.53 -13.30
C PHE A 566 16.28 3.27 -12.87
N ARG A 567 17.06 2.62 -13.74
CA ARG A 567 18.48 2.32 -13.50
C ARG A 567 19.27 3.59 -13.23
N SER A 568 19.04 4.62 -14.05
CA SER A 568 19.69 5.92 -13.89
C SER A 568 19.34 6.61 -12.57
N ILE A 569 18.12 6.42 -12.06
CA ILE A 569 17.70 6.88 -10.72
C ILE A 569 18.45 6.09 -9.63
N LEU A 570 18.51 4.75 -9.73
CA LEU A 570 19.24 3.90 -8.79
C LEU A 570 20.73 4.24 -8.73
N GLU A 571 21.36 4.57 -9.87
CA GLU A 571 22.75 5.02 -9.92
C GLU A 571 23.00 6.35 -9.18
N SER A 572 21.94 7.15 -8.94
CA SER A 572 22.05 8.39 -8.18
C SER A 572 21.98 8.18 -6.67
N PHE A 573 21.62 6.97 -6.23
CA PHE A 573 21.48 6.62 -4.84
C PHE A 573 22.83 6.71 -4.13
N LYS A 574 22.89 7.48 -3.04
CA LYS A 574 24.09 7.64 -2.22
C LYS A 574 23.74 7.64 -0.74
N PHE A 575 24.18 6.65 0.00
CA PHE A 575 24.20 6.66 1.46
C PHE A 575 25.35 7.53 1.97
N SER A 576 25.13 8.25 3.08
CA SER A 576 26.14 9.09 3.69
C SER A 576 26.94 8.29 4.73
N GLY A 577 28.26 8.22 4.59
CA GLY A 577 29.18 7.44 5.44
C GLY A 577 30.53 7.16 4.76
N GLU A 578 31.53 6.59 5.46
CA GLU A 578 32.78 6.11 4.83
C GLU A 578 32.52 4.78 4.11
N HIS A 579 32.33 4.83 2.79
CA HIS A 579 32.28 3.65 1.93
C HIS A 579 33.06 3.92 0.62
N GLU A 580 34.13 3.15 0.38
CA GLU A 580 34.88 3.19 -0.89
C GLU A 580 34.46 2.05 -1.82
N ASN A 581 34.20 2.42 -3.08
CA ASN A 581 33.76 1.66 -4.27
C ASN A 581 32.24 1.65 -4.51
N ALA A 582 31.83 2.37 -5.56
CA ALA A 582 30.50 2.28 -6.15
C ALA A 582 30.27 0.87 -6.74
N GLY A 583 29.17 0.22 -6.33
CA GLY A 583 28.75 -1.10 -6.80
C GLY A 583 28.03 -1.05 -8.14
N VAL A 584 28.08 -2.17 -8.88
CA VAL A 584 27.28 -2.40 -10.08
C VAL A 584 25.98 -3.08 -9.66
N TYR A 585 24.86 -2.44 -9.98
CA TYR A 585 23.51 -3.02 -9.85
C TYR A 585 23.21 -3.89 -11.04
N ASP A 586 22.89 -5.14 -10.78
CA ASP A 586 22.17 -5.96 -11.74
C ASP A 586 20.79 -6.26 -11.16
N ILE A 587 19.84 -5.37 -11.47
CA ILE A 587 18.41 -5.57 -11.22
C ILE A 587 17.81 -6.62 -12.17
N GLY A 588 18.66 -7.33 -12.92
CA GLY A 588 18.29 -8.14 -14.07
C GLY A 588 17.89 -7.24 -15.25
N GLU A 589 18.56 -7.37 -16.39
CA GLU A 589 17.80 -7.20 -17.62
C GLU A 589 16.73 -8.31 -17.67
N LEU A 590 15.56 -8.01 -18.23
CA LEU A 590 14.88 -9.05 -19.00
C LEU A 590 15.80 -9.42 -20.17
N ASP A 591 16.84 -10.21 -19.92
CA ASP A 591 17.57 -10.87 -21.01
C ASP A 591 17.32 -12.37 -20.97
N TYR A 592 16.05 -12.72 -20.78
CA TYR A 592 15.54 -14.08 -20.94
C TYR A 592 14.95 -14.33 -22.34
N THR A 593 14.59 -13.31 -23.10
CA THR A 593 14.12 -13.49 -24.47
C THR A 593 15.26 -13.41 -25.46
N PHE A 594 15.34 -14.40 -26.35
CA PHE A 594 16.20 -14.27 -27.51
C PHE A 594 15.79 -13.03 -28.29
N LYS A 595 16.75 -12.22 -28.73
CA LYS A 595 16.45 -10.90 -29.33
C LYS A 595 15.54 -11.00 -30.56
N ASP A 596 15.48 -12.16 -31.19
CA ASP A 596 14.73 -12.45 -32.39
C ASP A 596 13.35 -13.11 -32.17
N ILE A 597 12.85 -13.17 -30.93
CA ILE A 597 11.54 -13.79 -30.62
C ILE A 597 10.48 -12.84 -30.06
N VAL A 598 10.81 -11.55 -29.85
CA VAL A 598 9.94 -10.55 -29.16
C VAL A 598 8.51 -10.45 -29.75
N ASN A 599 8.35 -10.67 -31.05
CA ASN A 599 7.05 -10.64 -31.73
C ASN A 599 6.62 -12.01 -32.27
N HIS A 600 7.22 -13.10 -31.79
CA HIS A 600 6.98 -14.44 -32.32
C HIS A 600 5.78 -15.10 -31.63
N ARG A 601 4.90 -15.76 -32.40
CA ARG A 601 3.68 -16.40 -31.88
C ARG A 601 3.90 -17.51 -30.82
N PHE A 602 5.14 -17.99 -30.68
CA PHE A 602 5.54 -19.01 -29.70
C PHE A 602 6.51 -18.46 -28.64
N ILE A 603 6.53 -17.15 -28.39
CA ILE A 603 7.45 -16.51 -27.44
C ILE A 603 7.39 -17.13 -26.03
N SER A 604 6.20 -17.41 -25.51
CA SER A 604 6.03 -18.03 -24.20
C SER A 604 6.68 -19.43 -24.17
N ALA A 605 6.35 -20.32 -25.11
CA ALA A 605 6.93 -21.67 -25.14
C ALA A 605 8.47 -21.66 -25.30
N ILE A 606 9.01 -20.72 -26.06
CA ILE A 606 10.48 -20.59 -26.21
C ILE A 606 11.11 -20.05 -24.93
N SER A 607 10.48 -19.12 -24.23
CA SER A 607 10.99 -18.59 -22.96
C SER A 607 10.96 -19.67 -21.89
N ASP A 608 9.83 -20.36 -21.74
CA ASP A 608 9.61 -21.41 -20.75
C ASP A 608 10.61 -22.58 -20.88
N LEU A 609 10.95 -22.99 -22.11
CA LEU A 609 11.94 -24.04 -22.33
C LEU A 609 13.37 -23.56 -22.12
N LYS A 610 13.66 -22.27 -22.32
CA LYS A 610 14.97 -21.69 -22.00
C LYS A 610 15.18 -21.67 -20.49
N ASP A 611 14.17 -21.26 -19.72
CA ASP A 611 14.25 -21.19 -18.26
C ASP A 611 14.41 -22.59 -17.64
N LYS A 612 13.80 -23.60 -18.27
CA LYS A 612 13.99 -25.02 -17.93
C LYS A 612 15.34 -25.59 -18.39
N ASN A 613 16.23 -24.79 -18.99
CA ASN A 613 17.51 -25.19 -19.62
C ASN A 613 17.37 -26.30 -20.69
N ILE A 614 16.19 -26.43 -21.30
CA ILE A 614 15.91 -27.43 -22.34
C ILE A 614 16.43 -26.96 -23.70
N ILE A 615 16.35 -25.64 -23.97
CA ILE A 615 16.85 -25.02 -25.20
C ILE A 615 17.87 -23.92 -24.90
N GLU A 616 18.78 -23.73 -25.86
CA GLU A 616 19.86 -22.73 -25.82
C GLU A 616 19.85 -21.95 -27.15
N GLY A 617 20.28 -20.69 -27.10
CA GLY A 617 20.67 -19.91 -28.28
C GLY A 617 22.18 -19.87 -28.42
N ASN A 618 22.66 -19.17 -29.44
CA ASN A 618 24.10 -18.93 -29.58
C ASN A 618 24.58 -17.90 -28.55
N ASP A 619 25.92 -17.77 -28.39
CA ASP A 619 26.59 -16.80 -27.50
C ASP A 619 26.10 -15.34 -27.67
N ASP A 620 25.48 -15.02 -28.82
CA ASP A 620 24.89 -13.70 -29.16
C ASP A 620 23.40 -13.54 -28.75
N LYS A 621 22.81 -14.46 -27.98
CA LYS A 621 21.40 -14.42 -27.53
C LYS A 621 20.36 -14.45 -28.67
N ILE A 622 20.63 -15.21 -29.74
CA ILE A 622 19.75 -15.42 -30.91
C ILE A 622 19.26 -16.87 -30.95
N PHE A 623 17.95 -17.10 -31.10
CA PHE A 623 17.35 -18.45 -31.16
C PHE A 623 17.04 -18.96 -32.56
N ARG A 624 16.74 -18.06 -33.49
CA ARG A 624 16.32 -18.32 -34.87
C ARG A 624 15.04 -19.14 -34.93
N PRO A 625 13.89 -18.59 -34.50
CA PRO A 625 12.64 -19.34 -34.36
C PRO A 625 12.19 -20.02 -35.66
N GLU A 626 12.36 -19.32 -36.79
CA GLU A 626 11.94 -19.78 -38.13
C GLU A 626 12.97 -20.69 -38.82
N ASN A 627 14.15 -20.90 -38.23
CA ASN A 627 15.13 -21.79 -38.84
C ASN A 627 14.60 -23.23 -38.84
N PRO A 628 14.70 -23.94 -39.98
CA PRO A 628 14.40 -25.36 -40.02
C PRO A 628 15.28 -26.12 -39.02
N ILE A 629 14.66 -26.99 -38.23
CA ILE A 629 15.38 -27.76 -37.23
C ILE A 629 15.82 -29.10 -37.81
N ASN A 630 17.10 -29.42 -37.62
CA ASN A 630 17.63 -30.71 -38.06
C ASN A 630 17.34 -31.82 -37.03
N ARG A 631 17.48 -33.08 -37.46
CA ARG A 631 17.17 -34.26 -36.64
C ARG A 631 18.04 -34.38 -35.39
N ALA A 632 19.29 -33.92 -35.44
CA ALA A 632 20.18 -33.93 -34.28
C ALA A 632 19.77 -32.89 -33.23
N GLU A 633 19.42 -31.67 -33.65
CA GLU A 633 18.93 -30.59 -32.79
C GLU A 633 17.59 -30.97 -32.15
N ALA A 634 16.66 -31.48 -32.96
CA ALA A 634 15.37 -31.94 -32.45
C ALA A 634 15.53 -33.03 -31.39
N LEU A 635 16.45 -33.99 -31.62
CA LEU A 635 16.74 -35.03 -30.65
C LEU A 635 17.33 -34.48 -29.33
N LYS A 636 18.20 -33.47 -29.39
CA LYS A 636 18.76 -32.82 -28.18
C LYS A 636 17.65 -32.20 -27.33
N ILE A 637 16.79 -31.38 -27.94
CA ILE A 637 15.67 -30.71 -27.26
C ILE A 637 14.72 -31.73 -26.63
N ILE A 638 14.32 -32.76 -27.41
CA ILE A 638 13.42 -33.81 -26.96
C ILE A 638 13.99 -34.57 -25.76
N LEU A 639 15.26 -34.99 -25.82
CA LEU A 639 15.88 -35.73 -24.72
C LEU A 639 16.02 -34.87 -23.46
N ARG A 640 16.43 -33.60 -23.60
CA ARG A 640 16.50 -32.68 -22.46
C ARG A 640 15.13 -32.51 -21.80
N SER A 641 14.06 -32.35 -22.58
CA SER A 641 12.70 -32.26 -22.04
C SER A 641 12.25 -33.53 -21.29
N ALA A 642 12.61 -34.71 -21.79
CA ALA A 642 12.28 -35.97 -21.15
C ALA A 642 13.04 -36.17 -19.82
N LEU A 643 14.30 -35.74 -19.77
CA LEU A 643 15.11 -35.78 -18.55
C LEU A 643 14.62 -34.77 -17.51
N TYR A 644 14.21 -33.57 -17.94
CA TYR A 644 13.59 -32.57 -17.05
C TYR A 644 12.36 -33.13 -16.32
N SER A 645 11.51 -33.90 -17.02
CA SER A 645 10.29 -34.49 -16.44
C SER A 645 10.51 -35.63 -15.44
N LYS A 646 11.76 -36.01 -15.14
CA LYS A 646 12.11 -37.10 -14.22
C LYS A 646 12.88 -36.54 -13.02
N GLU A 647 12.16 -36.34 -11.91
CA GLU A 647 12.63 -35.68 -10.69
C GLU A 647 13.95 -36.24 -10.12
N ALA A 648 14.17 -37.56 -10.18
CA ALA A 648 15.40 -38.23 -9.75
C ALA A 648 16.61 -38.04 -10.70
N GLU A 649 16.44 -37.31 -11.80
CA GLU A 649 17.47 -37.05 -12.81
C GLU A 649 17.73 -35.55 -13.05
N LYS A 650 17.14 -34.64 -12.25
CA LYS A 650 17.34 -33.18 -12.35
C LYS A 650 18.81 -32.77 -12.18
N ASP A 651 19.58 -33.40 -11.28
CA ASP A 651 21.03 -33.18 -11.14
C ASP A 651 21.86 -33.64 -12.37
N LYS A 652 21.22 -34.31 -13.34
CA LYS A 652 21.84 -34.79 -14.59
C LYS A 652 21.50 -33.91 -15.80
N MET A 653 20.86 -32.74 -15.59
CA MET A 653 20.48 -31.78 -16.65
C MET A 653 21.66 -31.16 -17.39
N GLY A 654 22.90 -31.31 -16.90
CA GLY A 654 24.10 -30.92 -17.65
C GLY A 654 24.14 -31.64 -19.00
N ASP A 655 24.56 -30.91 -20.05
CA ASP A 655 24.83 -31.44 -21.39
C ASP A 655 25.39 -32.85 -21.24
N LEU A 656 24.82 -33.86 -21.91
CA LEU A 656 25.28 -35.26 -21.82
C LEU A 656 26.83 -35.39 -22.01
N GLU A 657 27.47 -34.34 -22.55
CA GLU A 657 28.91 -34.08 -22.62
C GLU A 657 29.67 -34.07 -21.27
N GLY A 658 29.05 -33.68 -20.15
CA GLY A 658 29.67 -33.68 -18.82
C GLY A 658 29.81 -35.07 -18.18
N TYR A 659 29.22 -36.10 -18.79
CA TYR A 659 29.07 -37.42 -18.17
C TYR A 659 30.29 -38.34 -18.43
N LYS A 660 31.37 -38.17 -17.63
CA LYS A 660 32.54 -39.07 -17.60
C LYS A 660 32.20 -40.42 -16.95
N GLY A 661 31.43 -41.29 -17.60
CA GLY A 661 31.19 -42.63 -17.03
C GLY A 661 30.31 -43.64 -17.77
N LEU A 662 29.63 -43.25 -18.86
CA LEU A 662 28.70 -44.18 -19.54
C LEU A 662 29.43 -45.10 -20.53
N LYS A 663 29.30 -46.42 -20.32
CA LYS A 663 29.70 -47.47 -21.27
C LYS A 663 28.55 -47.73 -22.25
N PHE A 664 28.47 -46.95 -23.32
CA PHE A 664 27.51 -47.19 -24.40
C PHE A 664 27.96 -48.33 -25.32
N HIS A 665 27.01 -49.02 -25.97
CA HIS A 665 27.34 -49.97 -27.05
C HIS A 665 27.94 -49.25 -28.28
N LYS A 666 28.51 -50.01 -29.22
CA LYS A 666 29.33 -49.52 -30.34
C LYS A 666 28.55 -48.50 -31.21
N LEU A 667 29.27 -47.60 -31.88
CA LEU A 667 28.69 -46.67 -32.87
C LEU A 667 28.05 -47.47 -34.01
N ASP A 668 26.72 -47.38 -34.12
CA ASP A 668 25.95 -48.24 -35.03
C ASP A 668 25.34 -47.50 -36.24
N PHE A 669 25.37 -46.16 -36.28
CA PHE A 669 24.97 -45.40 -37.47
C PHE A 669 26.18 -45.02 -38.30
N LYS A 670 26.09 -45.25 -39.62
CA LYS A 670 27.22 -45.05 -40.55
C LYS A 670 27.67 -43.60 -40.68
N ASP A 671 26.80 -42.65 -40.31
CA ASP A 671 26.95 -41.20 -40.50
C ASP A 671 27.06 -40.42 -39.19
N THR A 672 27.09 -41.08 -38.03
CA THR A 672 27.39 -40.43 -36.75
C THR A 672 28.89 -40.43 -36.51
N ARG A 673 29.51 -39.25 -36.59
CA ARG A 673 30.96 -39.09 -36.41
C ARG A 673 31.32 -39.25 -34.93
N LYS A 674 32.56 -39.67 -34.67
CA LYS A 674 33.13 -39.65 -33.32
C LYS A 674 33.40 -38.18 -32.92
N ASN A 675 33.08 -37.83 -31.68
CA ASN A 675 33.38 -36.53 -31.06
C ASN A 675 32.65 -35.32 -31.69
N THR A 676 31.41 -35.50 -32.15
CA THR A 676 30.51 -34.39 -32.49
C THR A 676 29.50 -34.17 -31.36
N TRP A 677 28.98 -32.95 -31.20
CA TRP A 677 28.08 -32.58 -30.09
C TRP A 677 26.84 -33.49 -29.98
N TYR A 678 26.31 -33.96 -31.11
CA TYR A 678 25.15 -34.86 -31.16
C TYR A 678 25.47 -36.36 -30.96
N THR A 679 26.75 -36.74 -30.84
CA THR A 679 27.16 -38.15 -30.71
C THR A 679 26.62 -38.79 -29.43
N LEU A 680 26.53 -38.04 -28.33
CA LEU A 680 26.06 -38.56 -27.05
C LEU A 680 24.53 -38.72 -27.03
N TYR A 681 23.82 -37.71 -27.54
CA TYR A 681 22.38 -37.75 -27.73
C TYR A 681 21.93 -38.94 -28.58
N THR A 682 22.60 -39.18 -29.71
CA THR A 682 22.28 -40.31 -30.60
C THR A 682 22.57 -41.67 -29.98
N ARG A 683 23.64 -41.81 -29.17
CA ARG A 683 23.92 -43.04 -28.42
C ARG A 683 22.87 -43.33 -27.35
N TYR A 684 22.58 -42.33 -26.52
CA TYR A 684 21.59 -42.45 -25.46
C TYR A 684 20.22 -42.83 -26.02
N ALA A 685 19.77 -42.11 -27.06
CA ALA A 685 18.49 -42.39 -27.70
C ALA A 685 18.41 -43.79 -28.32
N ARG A 686 19.53 -44.30 -28.87
CA ARG A 686 19.58 -45.63 -29.46
C ARG A 686 19.49 -46.72 -28.38
N ASP A 687 20.26 -46.59 -27.30
CA ASP A 687 20.27 -47.55 -26.18
C ASP A 687 18.89 -47.60 -25.49
N LYS A 688 18.23 -46.45 -25.37
CA LYS A 688 16.85 -46.34 -24.86
C LYS A 688 15.78 -46.72 -25.89
N LYS A 689 16.15 -47.16 -27.10
CA LYS A 689 15.26 -47.53 -28.21
C LYS A 689 14.31 -46.41 -28.66
N ILE A 690 14.66 -45.16 -28.37
CA ILE A 690 13.96 -43.95 -28.82
C ILE A 690 14.13 -43.80 -30.33
N ILE A 691 15.36 -44.01 -30.85
CA ILE A 691 15.66 -43.97 -32.29
C ILE A 691 16.11 -45.33 -32.83
N GLN A 692 15.81 -45.58 -34.11
CA GLN A 692 16.24 -46.81 -34.80
C GLN A 692 17.13 -46.60 -36.03
N GLY A 693 17.15 -45.38 -36.57
CA GLY A 693 17.79 -45.06 -37.85
C GLY A 693 17.00 -45.56 -39.05
N TYR A 694 17.46 -45.17 -40.24
CA TYR A 694 16.86 -45.56 -41.50
C TYR A 694 17.31 -46.96 -41.94
N LYS A 695 16.61 -47.55 -42.92
CA LYS A 695 16.92 -48.89 -43.47
C LYS A 695 18.34 -49.01 -44.04
N ASP A 696 18.94 -47.89 -44.44
CA ASP A 696 20.31 -47.78 -44.95
C ASP A 696 21.40 -47.82 -43.84
N GLY A 697 20.98 -47.79 -42.57
CA GLY A 697 21.84 -47.75 -41.39
C GLY A 697 22.33 -46.35 -41.04
N MET A 698 21.68 -45.29 -41.55
CA MET A 698 22.01 -43.89 -41.26
C MET A 698 21.05 -43.28 -40.22
N PHE A 699 21.48 -42.23 -39.52
CA PHE A 699 20.64 -41.39 -38.67
C PHE A 699 20.18 -40.10 -39.37
N LYS A 700 21.02 -39.59 -40.28
CA LYS A 700 20.91 -38.34 -41.04
C LYS A 700 20.82 -37.11 -40.11
N PRO A 701 21.87 -36.82 -39.32
CA PRO A 701 21.83 -35.79 -38.28
C PRO A 701 21.51 -34.38 -38.83
N ASP A 702 22.03 -34.05 -40.01
CA ASP A 702 21.87 -32.74 -40.64
C ASP A 702 20.58 -32.62 -41.46
N ALA A 703 19.84 -33.71 -41.65
CA ALA A 703 18.56 -33.65 -42.37
C ALA A 703 17.50 -32.97 -41.50
N GLN A 704 16.63 -32.17 -42.13
CA GLN A 704 15.47 -31.58 -41.46
C GLN A 704 14.54 -32.68 -40.96
N VAL A 705 13.92 -32.44 -39.80
CA VAL A 705 12.98 -33.39 -39.19
C VAL A 705 11.55 -33.06 -39.61
N SER A 706 10.77 -34.09 -39.96
CA SER A 706 9.33 -33.90 -40.15
C SER A 706 8.57 -33.99 -38.82
N LEU A 707 7.34 -33.45 -38.81
CA LEU A 707 6.43 -33.55 -37.68
C LEU A 707 6.26 -34.99 -37.18
N ALA A 708 5.97 -35.94 -38.08
CA ALA A 708 5.80 -37.34 -37.71
C ALA A 708 7.06 -37.93 -37.07
N GLU A 709 8.24 -37.58 -37.56
CA GLU A 709 9.50 -38.06 -37.00
C GLU A 709 9.78 -37.46 -35.62
N ALA A 710 9.50 -36.17 -35.43
CA ALA A 710 9.64 -35.49 -34.15
C ALA A 710 8.70 -36.07 -33.09
N LEU A 711 7.43 -36.32 -33.43
CA LEU A 711 6.44 -36.92 -32.51
C LEU A 711 6.84 -38.34 -32.09
N ILE A 712 7.40 -39.15 -33.00
CA ILE A 712 7.91 -40.48 -32.63
C ILE A 712 9.03 -40.38 -31.61
N MET A 713 9.99 -39.47 -31.83
CA MET A 713 11.09 -39.28 -30.89
C MET A 713 10.59 -38.77 -29.55
N LEU A 714 9.70 -37.77 -29.57
CA LEU A 714 9.12 -37.13 -28.39
C LEU A 714 8.36 -38.13 -27.51
N PHE A 715 7.43 -38.88 -28.10
CA PHE A 715 6.59 -39.81 -27.36
C PHE A 715 7.36 -41.01 -26.81
N LYS A 716 8.38 -41.49 -27.55
CA LYS A 716 9.25 -42.55 -27.02
C LYS A 716 10.15 -42.04 -25.90
N ALA A 717 10.67 -40.82 -25.99
CA ALA A 717 11.50 -40.24 -24.94
C ALA A 717 10.71 -40.00 -23.65
N HIS A 718 9.46 -39.54 -23.78
CA HIS A 718 8.54 -39.29 -22.67
C HIS A 718 7.74 -40.51 -22.21
N GLU A 719 8.03 -41.69 -22.77
CA GLU A 719 7.37 -42.98 -22.47
C GLU A 719 5.84 -42.96 -22.64
N ILE A 720 5.35 -42.12 -23.56
CA ILE A 720 3.92 -41.98 -23.86
C ILE A 720 3.44 -43.20 -24.63
N LYS A 721 2.43 -43.87 -24.08
CA LYS A 721 1.83 -45.05 -24.70
C LYS A 721 1.09 -44.68 -25.98
N ILE A 722 1.45 -45.35 -27.07
CA ILE A 722 0.82 -45.22 -28.38
C ILE A 722 -0.07 -46.44 -28.62
N TRP A 723 -1.29 -46.18 -29.06
CA TRP A 723 -2.23 -47.24 -29.40
C TRP A 723 -1.72 -48.03 -30.63
N GLN A 724 -1.98 -49.33 -30.65
CA GLN A 724 -1.70 -50.19 -31.79
C GLN A 724 -3.00 -50.89 -32.20
N SER A 725 -3.21 -51.05 -33.51
CA SER A 725 -4.33 -51.85 -34.02
C SER A 725 -4.20 -53.29 -33.52
N LEU A 726 -5.30 -53.86 -33.01
CA LEU A 726 -5.37 -55.28 -32.63
C LEU A 726 -5.58 -56.20 -33.84
N ASP A 727 -5.81 -55.63 -35.02
CA ASP A 727 -6.06 -56.34 -36.27
C ASP A 727 -4.85 -56.19 -37.20
N GLU A 728 -4.11 -57.28 -37.41
CA GLU A 728 -2.88 -57.33 -38.23
C GLU A 728 -3.16 -57.16 -39.74
N GLU A 729 -4.42 -57.26 -40.18
CA GLU A 729 -4.80 -57.07 -41.59
C GLU A 729 -5.00 -55.59 -41.98
N ILE A 730 -5.21 -54.69 -41.01
CA ILE A 730 -5.39 -53.26 -41.27
C ILE A 730 -4.01 -52.58 -41.31
N LYS A 731 -3.50 -52.35 -42.53
CA LYS A 731 -2.29 -51.55 -42.75
C LYS A 731 -2.56 -50.07 -42.45
N VAL A 732 -2.30 -49.66 -41.22
CA VAL A 732 -2.28 -48.25 -40.83
C VAL A 732 -0.94 -47.61 -41.24
N GLU A 733 -0.99 -46.40 -41.77
CA GLU A 733 0.23 -45.64 -42.10
C GLU A 733 1.07 -45.41 -40.82
N TRP A 734 2.38 -45.60 -40.92
CA TRP A 734 3.30 -45.69 -39.77
C TRP A 734 3.26 -44.48 -38.81
N TYR A 735 2.87 -43.31 -39.31
CA TYR A 735 2.81 -42.07 -38.53
C TYR A 735 1.45 -41.84 -37.85
N LYS A 736 0.37 -42.49 -38.34
CA LYS A 736 -1.00 -42.17 -37.93
C LYS A 736 -1.25 -42.31 -36.43
N PRO A 737 -0.77 -43.37 -35.72
CA PRO A 737 -0.98 -43.49 -34.29
C PRO A 737 -0.34 -42.36 -33.47
N TYR A 738 0.76 -41.78 -33.99
CA TYR A 738 1.46 -40.67 -33.37
C TYR A 738 0.74 -39.34 -33.60
N MET A 739 0.26 -39.10 -34.83
CA MET A 739 -0.58 -37.92 -35.12
C MET A 739 -1.87 -37.93 -34.30
N ASP A 740 -2.59 -39.05 -34.28
CA ASP A 740 -3.83 -39.19 -33.51
C ASP A 740 -3.59 -38.94 -32.01
N LYS A 741 -2.46 -39.42 -31.45
CA LYS A 741 -2.10 -39.16 -30.06
C LYS A 741 -1.73 -37.69 -29.82
N ALA A 742 -1.06 -37.03 -30.75
CA ALA A 742 -0.71 -35.62 -30.63
C ALA A 742 -1.95 -34.72 -30.67
N PHE A 743 -2.94 -35.01 -31.52
CA PHE A 743 -4.22 -34.32 -31.50
C PHE A 743 -4.98 -34.55 -30.19
N ALA A 744 -4.97 -35.78 -29.67
CA ALA A 744 -5.64 -36.12 -28.41
C ALA A 744 -4.99 -35.48 -27.17
N LEU A 745 -3.71 -35.10 -27.25
CA LEU A 745 -3.01 -34.35 -26.20
C LEU A 745 -3.04 -32.84 -26.45
N GLU A 746 -3.67 -32.39 -27.54
CA GLU A 746 -3.75 -30.96 -27.93
C GLU A 746 -2.39 -30.24 -28.02
N ILE A 747 -1.31 -30.99 -28.29
CA ILE A 747 0.07 -30.45 -28.33
C ILE A 747 0.46 -29.83 -29.69
N LEU A 748 -0.45 -29.87 -30.67
CA LEU A 748 -0.20 -29.35 -32.02
C LEU A 748 -0.88 -27.99 -32.20
N PRO A 749 -0.19 -27.00 -32.79
CA PRO A 749 -0.83 -25.74 -33.14
C PRO A 749 -1.88 -25.98 -34.25
N GLY A 750 -2.94 -25.17 -34.25
CA GLY A 750 -4.14 -25.38 -35.09
C GLY A 750 -3.94 -25.34 -36.61
N ASP A 751 -2.73 -25.11 -37.11
CA ASP A 751 -2.36 -25.13 -38.52
C ASP A 751 -1.53 -26.37 -38.93
N MET A 752 -1.32 -27.33 -38.01
CA MET A 752 -0.35 -28.40 -38.17
C MET A 752 -1.00 -29.79 -38.34
N TYR A 753 -1.39 -30.11 -39.58
CA TYR A 753 -2.06 -31.37 -39.93
C TYR A 753 -1.26 -32.30 -40.85
N ASP A 754 -0.22 -31.79 -41.51
CA ASP A 754 0.61 -32.58 -42.43
C ASP A 754 1.74 -33.31 -41.69
N PRO A 755 1.74 -34.65 -41.63
CA PRO A 755 2.78 -35.44 -40.97
C PRO A 755 4.18 -35.27 -41.60
N ASN A 756 4.26 -34.85 -42.86
CA ASN A 756 5.51 -34.64 -43.58
C ASN A 756 6.02 -33.19 -43.49
N ARG A 757 5.27 -32.29 -42.84
CA ARG A 757 5.70 -30.91 -42.60
C ARG A 757 7.07 -30.91 -41.92
N LEU A 758 8.02 -30.20 -42.50
CA LEU A 758 9.33 -29.98 -41.91
C LEU A 758 9.21 -28.91 -40.82
N LEU A 759 9.79 -29.17 -39.65
CA LEU A 759 9.62 -28.31 -38.49
C LEU A 759 10.66 -27.19 -38.45
N THR A 760 10.24 -26.06 -37.92
CA THR A 760 11.11 -24.99 -37.41
C THR A 760 11.50 -25.24 -35.95
N ARG A 761 12.51 -24.51 -35.47
CA ARG A 761 12.92 -24.54 -34.06
C ARG A 761 11.79 -24.12 -33.11
N ALA A 762 11.03 -23.08 -33.48
CA ALA A 762 9.94 -22.58 -32.66
C ALA A 762 8.74 -23.53 -32.61
N GLU A 763 8.40 -24.17 -33.72
CA GLU A 763 7.32 -25.17 -33.75
C GLU A 763 7.64 -26.37 -32.86
N LEU A 764 8.87 -26.88 -32.89
CA LEU A 764 9.25 -27.97 -31.97
C LEU A 764 9.24 -27.50 -30.50
N ALA A 765 9.72 -26.29 -30.23
CA ALA A 765 9.70 -25.71 -28.87
C ALA A 765 8.26 -25.64 -28.33
N TYR A 766 7.32 -25.16 -29.15
CA TYR A 766 5.91 -25.13 -28.78
C TYR A 766 5.35 -26.53 -28.44
N ILE A 767 5.56 -27.52 -29.33
CA ILE A 767 5.05 -28.89 -29.11
C ILE A 767 5.61 -29.50 -27.82
N VAL A 768 6.89 -29.25 -27.52
CA VAL A 768 7.55 -29.76 -26.31
C VAL A 768 7.03 -29.08 -25.05
N ASP A 769 6.87 -27.76 -25.06
CA ASP A 769 6.39 -27.01 -23.91
C ASP A 769 4.95 -27.38 -23.52
N VAL A 770 4.05 -27.45 -24.51
CA VAL A 770 2.65 -27.84 -24.27
C VAL A 770 2.56 -29.26 -23.68
N LEU A 771 3.40 -30.19 -24.16
CA LEU A 771 3.46 -31.54 -23.60
C LEU A 771 3.92 -31.57 -22.12
N LEU A 772 4.84 -30.69 -21.72
CA LEU A 772 5.31 -30.62 -20.34
C LEU A 772 4.23 -30.07 -19.41
N LYS A 773 3.50 -29.03 -19.84
CA LYS A 773 2.41 -28.42 -19.08
C LYS A 773 1.24 -29.37 -18.83
N ASP A 774 0.88 -30.20 -19.82
CA ASP A 774 -0.18 -31.21 -19.68
C ASP A 774 0.18 -32.34 -18.68
N LYS A 775 1.48 -32.59 -18.45
CA LYS A 775 1.94 -33.54 -17.43
C LYS A 775 1.92 -32.96 -16.01
N GLU A 776 2.17 -31.66 -15.86
CA GLU A 776 2.12 -30.99 -14.55
C GLU A 776 0.67 -30.85 -14.04
N SER A 777 -0.29 -30.56 -14.92
CA SER A 777 -1.72 -30.51 -14.59
C SER A 777 -2.33 -31.89 -14.27
N ALA A 778 -1.77 -32.97 -14.81
CA ALA A 778 -2.17 -34.35 -14.48
C ALA A 778 -1.69 -34.83 -13.09
N GLY A 779 -0.77 -34.10 -12.44
CA GLY A 779 -0.29 -34.40 -11.08
C GLY A 779 -1.28 -34.11 -9.96
N PHE A 780 -2.39 -33.42 -10.25
CA PHE A 780 -3.43 -33.08 -9.27
C PHE A 780 -4.62 -34.05 -9.21
N TRP A 781 -4.61 -35.12 -10.01
CA TRP A 781 -5.68 -36.15 -10.00
C TRP A 781 -5.15 -37.59 -10.10
N TYR A 782 -4.18 -37.95 -9.25
CA TYR A 782 -3.82 -39.35 -9.01
C TYR A 782 -3.75 -39.70 -7.53
#